data_AF-A0AAD9Y579-F1
#
_entry.id   AF-A0AAD9Y579-F1
#
_cell.length_a   1.000
_cell.length_b   1.000
_cell.length_c   1.000
_cell.angle_alpha   90.00
_cell.angle_beta   90.00
_cell.angle_gamma   90.00
#
_symmetry.space_group_name_H-M   'P 1'
#
loop_
_entity.id
_entity.type
_entity.pdbx_description
1 polymer ?
#
loop_
_entity_poly.entity_id
_entity_poly.type
_entity_poly.pdbx_seq_one_letter_code
_entity_poly.pdbx_strand_id
1 'polypeptide(L)'
;MEVTMENFWRQLPRILISIAESNFVTIDVEMTGIADKMSENFWKKTNQTRQGIYETGKRIASTYNVFELGLTCVKPDGDDSYKTESYSFYVSPLLLEDTREDSFFAKDLGRNLTASLSTLKFMRKEGLQLEKIFDNPVPYLSRKESRDATERLESRAQTQPIKDHPYDEDEEGLNFFSTYVFDEIMSWLDDRNDDRKSEIEIRIPYSDSKKRSSVYHKIVRVTAQNMVPHMKCRTWNHGLAVIISPEDSDENQERQQTFQDNLSASIRKQTGLRLIMEALSGGHFADIIDPSYIIEALSSWPGGMTVQGFCQEVQQKFGDAPLLSPEQESGEYSEGVVSTTPEQESSYSSEQSLNNIGQSLEAARGHQPWRIPESSSEWMTSFPQTPRHSEDDISEATLSDQIRAALWTLESKLQLQRPPIVGHNQFFDLLFIYQTFFDDLPASCGEFFASIYELFPHIIDTKLMAIADQAIEGEDPLADIFDRFIDDVSRPFIGWDPVHGYSRRANAHEAGYDSFMTAVIFLRLAHKLARKALADNANDAQSWDKKMRRLYNKGWLLEIGRDPDCFGSDSGSDFAESTASSDDDDEEVGELYWGHHVFDMFRNTLRIGPSTNVFLEAQWAADRAFRRVPRPKSDTEGGSISS
;
A
#
# COMPACT_ATOMS: atom_id res chain seq x y z
N MET A 1 12.46 -1.22 16.14
CA MET A 1 12.50 0.26 16.04
C MET A 1 11.12 0.77 15.71
N GLU A 2 10.62 1.78 16.44
CA GLU A 2 9.36 2.46 16.10
C GLU A 2 9.59 3.45 14.95
N VAL A 3 8.83 3.30 13.87
CA VAL A 3 8.90 4.15 12.67
C VAL A 3 7.65 5.02 12.58
N THR A 4 7.87 6.34 12.60
CA THR A 4 6.85 7.39 12.55
C THR A 4 7.15 8.30 11.37
N MET A 5 6.25 9.22 11.02
CA MET A 5 6.51 10.13 9.89
C MET A 5 7.77 11.00 10.10
N GLU A 6 8.11 11.32 11.35
CA GLU A 6 9.35 12.05 11.70
C GLU A 6 10.63 11.36 11.24
N ASN A 7 10.65 10.02 11.23
CA ASN A 7 11.84 9.24 10.90
C ASN A 7 11.68 8.36 9.66
N PHE A 8 10.47 8.26 9.08
CA PHE A 8 10.16 7.36 7.99
C PHE A 8 11.09 7.52 6.79
N TRP A 9 11.21 8.73 6.24
CA TRP A 9 12.04 8.98 5.06
C TRP A 9 13.54 8.75 5.30
N ARG A 10 13.98 8.90 6.55
CA ARG A 10 15.36 8.58 6.96
C ARG A 10 15.58 7.07 7.09
N GLN A 11 14.56 6.33 7.53
CA GLN A 11 14.63 4.88 7.75
C GLN A 11 14.33 4.07 6.50
N LEU A 12 13.53 4.60 5.56
CA LEU A 12 13.11 3.91 4.35
C LEU A 12 14.31 3.34 3.54
N PRO A 13 15.40 4.08 3.28
CA PRO A 13 16.58 3.52 2.62
C PRO A 13 17.14 2.28 3.32
N ARG A 14 17.24 2.32 4.66
CA ARG A 14 17.73 1.18 5.46
C ARG A 14 16.75 0.01 5.45
N ILE A 15 15.45 0.27 5.54
CA ILE A 15 14.41 -0.76 5.46
C ILE A 15 14.48 -1.48 4.11
N LEU A 16 14.57 -0.74 3.00
CA LEU A 16 14.64 -1.33 1.65
C LEU A 16 15.90 -2.20 1.48
N ILE A 17 17.07 -1.75 1.96
CA ILE A 17 18.29 -2.57 1.99
C ILE A 17 18.07 -3.82 2.84
N SER A 18 17.49 -3.67 4.04
CA SER A 18 17.27 -4.78 4.97
C SER A 18 16.36 -5.85 4.37
N ILE A 19 15.31 -5.45 3.64
CA ILE A 19 14.43 -6.37 2.92
C ILE A 19 15.20 -7.07 1.80
N ALA A 20 15.96 -6.33 0.99
CA ALA A 20 16.71 -6.88 -0.15
C ALA A 20 17.85 -7.84 0.25
N GLU A 21 18.44 -7.65 1.43
CA GLU A 21 19.47 -8.52 2.00
C GLU A 21 18.93 -9.73 2.75
N SER A 22 17.67 -9.68 3.18
CA SER A 22 17.13 -10.68 4.10
C SER A 22 17.04 -12.07 3.47
N ASN A 23 17.33 -13.11 4.26
CA ASN A 23 17.04 -14.49 3.90
C ASN A 23 15.53 -14.76 3.97
N PHE A 24 14.84 -14.08 4.89
CA PHE A 24 13.39 -14.04 5.02
C PHE A 24 12.98 -12.82 5.86
N VAL A 25 11.70 -12.46 5.73
CA VAL A 25 11.07 -11.39 6.51
C VAL A 25 9.90 -12.00 7.29
N THR A 26 9.79 -11.66 8.57
CA THR A 26 8.57 -11.94 9.35
C THR A 26 7.66 -10.73 9.44
N ILE A 27 6.36 -10.98 9.41
CA ILE A 27 5.32 -9.96 9.46
C ILE A 27 4.25 -10.38 10.46
N ASP A 28 3.76 -9.40 11.21
CA ASP A 28 2.60 -9.52 12.10
C ASP A 28 1.81 -8.21 12.06
N VAL A 29 0.49 -8.24 12.17
CA VAL A 29 -0.33 -7.02 12.25
C VAL A 29 -1.31 -7.06 13.40
N GLU A 30 -1.49 -5.91 14.03
CA GLU A 30 -2.50 -5.72 15.05
C GLU A 30 -3.71 -4.97 14.49
N MET A 31 -4.92 -5.47 14.77
CA MET A 31 -6.15 -4.99 14.16
C MET A 31 -7.15 -4.44 15.17
N THR A 32 -7.96 -3.46 14.75
CA THR A 32 -9.00 -2.84 15.58
C THR A 32 -10.21 -3.76 15.85
N GLY A 33 -10.24 -4.96 15.26
CA GLY A 33 -11.27 -5.96 15.46
C GLY A 33 -11.02 -7.25 14.69
N ILE A 34 -11.32 -8.39 15.32
CA ILE A 34 -11.13 -9.74 14.74
C ILE A 34 -12.41 -10.60 14.74
N ALA A 35 -13.52 -10.07 15.25
CA ALA A 35 -14.77 -10.81 15.38
C ALA A 35 -16.01 -9.92 15.39
N ASP A 36 -17.12 -10.45 14.89
CA ASP A 36 -18.48 -9.93 15.01
C ASP A 36 -19.45 -11.04 15.48
N LYS A 37 -20.71 -10.70 15.76
CA LYS A 37 -21.72 -11.71 16.18
C LYS A 37 -21.94 -12.81 15.13
N MET A 38 -21.78 -12.50 13.84
CA MET A 38 -21.96 -13.47 12.77
C MET A 38 -20.80 -14.45 12.70
N SER A 39 -19.56 -13.96 12.88
CA SER A 39 -18.35 -14.78 12.91
C SER A 39 -18.37 -15.70 14.12
N GLU A 40 -18.74 -15.20 15.31
CA GLU A 40 -18.89 -16.05 16.50
C GLU A 40 -19.88 -17.21 16.27
N ASN A 41 -21.00 -16.94 15.61
CA ASN A 41 -21.98 -17.97 15.27
C ASN A 41 -21.49 -18.92 14.18
N PHE A 42 -20.67 -18.44 13.26
CA PHE A 42 -20.04 -19.24 12.22
C PHE A 42 -19.01 -20.21 12.80
N TRP A 43 -18.16 -19.75 13.71
CA TRP A 43 -17.11 -20.56 14.35
C TRP A 43 -17.67 -21.61 15.31
N LYS A 44 -18.91 -21.46 15.80
CA LYS A 44 -19.61 -22.49 16.61
C LYS A 44 -20.11 -23.69 15.80
N LYS A 45 -20.25 -23.56 14.47
CA LYS A 45 -20.71 -24.67 13.62
C LYS A 45 -19.61 -25.72 13.49
N THR A 46 -19.99 -26.96 13.24
CA THR A 46 -19.05 -28.00 12.78
C THR A 46 -19.00 -27.99 11.25
N ASN A 47 -17.82 -28.25 10.67
CA ASN A 47 -17.58 -28.36 9.22
C ASN A 47 -17.74 -27.05 8.41
N GLN A 48 -16.97 -26.02 8.74
CA GLN A 48 -16.84 -24.83 7.91
C GLN A 48 -16.19 -25.14 6.55
N THR A 49 -16.71 -24.54 5.47
CA THR A 49 -16.09 -24.61 4.15
C THR A 49 -14.98 -23.56 4.02
N ARG A 50 -13.99 -23.78 3.14
CA ARG A 50 -12.94 -22.79 2.84
C ARG A 50 -13.50 -21.44 2.42
N GLN A 51 -14.50 -21.45 1.54
CA GLN A 51 -15.18 -20.25 1.09
C GLN A 51 -15.90 -19.53 2.25
N GLY A 52 -16.57 -20.26 3.16
CA GLY A 52 -17.24 -19.63 4.30
C GLY A 52 -16.26 -19.03 5.34
N ILE A 53 -15.11 -19.67 5.54
CA ILE A 53 -13.99 -19.14 6.34
C ILE A 53 -13.52 -17.82 5.74
N TYR A 54 -13.27 -17.81 4.43
CA TYR A 54 -12.86 -16.62 3.70
C TYR A 54 -13.90 -15.52 3.74
N GLU A 55 -15.18 -15.78 3.46
CA GLU A 55 -16.24 -14.76 3.51
C GLU A 55 -16.38 -14.12 4.89
N THR A 56 -16.15 -14.90 5.95
CA THR A 56 -16.12 -14.40 7.31
C THR A 56 -14.91 -13.50 7.54
N GLY A 57 -13.72 -13.96 7.16
CA GLY A 57 -12.48 -13.18 7.26
C GLY A 57 -12.53 -11.89 6.43
N LYS A 58 -13.02 -11.98 5.19
CA LYS A 58 -13.22 -10.84 4.28
C LYS A 58 -14.12 -9.79 4.89
N ARG A 59 -15.28 -10.18 5.44
CA ARG A 59 -16.18 -9.22 6.12
C ARG A 59 -15.47 -8.52 7.27
N ILE A 60 -14.70 -9.25 8.07
CA ILE A 60 -13.95 -8.69 9.22
C ILE A 60 -12.88 -7.71 8.73
N ALA A 61 -12.03 -8.12 7.79
CA ALA A 61 -10.94 -7.30 7.24
C ALA A 61 -11.43 -6.07 6.47
N SER A 62 -12.59 -6.15 5.81
CA SER A 62 -13.22 -4.98 5.17
C SER A 62 -13.97 -4.07 6.16
N THR A 63 -14.17 -4.48 7.42
CA THR A 63 -14.88 -3.69 8.45
C THR A 63 -13.90 -2.99 9.38
N TYR A 64 -12.88 -3.70 9.84
CA TYR A 64 -11.89 -3.22 10.79
C TYR A 64 -10.60 -2.79 10.09
N ASN A 65 -9.68 -2.18 10.83
CA ASN A 65 -8.46 -1.60 10.29
C ASN A 65 -7.24 -2.23 10.94
N VAL A 66 -6.12 -2.27 10.22
CA VAL A 66 -4.79 -2.44 10.83
C VAL A 66 -4.46 -1.15 11.58
N PHE A 67 -3.95 -1.26 12.80
CA PHE A 67 -3.46 -0.11 13.57
C PHE A 67 -1.96 -0.20 13.87
N GLU A 68 -1.36 -1.39 13.85
CA GLU A 68 0.09 -1.58 13.93
C GLU A 68 0.53 -2.67 12.95
N LEU A 69 1.68 -2.47 12.32
CA LEU A 69 2.37 -3.43 11.46
C LEU A 69 3.76 -3.68 12.03
N GLY A 70 4.09 -4.95 12.24
CA GLY A 70 5.41 -5.43 12.61
C GLY A 70 6.13 -6.06 11.44
N LEU A 71 7.43 -5.77 11.33
CA LEU A 71 8.29 -6.33 10.30
C LEU A 71 9.66 -6.66 10.89
N THR A 72 10.14 -7.89 10.74
CA THR A 72 11.51 -8.24 11.11
C THR A 72 12.25 -8.86 9.93
N CYS A 73 13.33 -8.21 9.50
CA CYS A 73 14.25 -8.72 8.49
C CYS A 73 15.30 -9.60 9.18
N VAL A 74 15.55 -10.80 8.62
CA VAL A 74 16.52 -11.74 9.17
C VAL A 74 17.56 -12.09 8.12
N LYS A 75 18.84 -12.02 8.50
CA LYS A 75 19.97 -12.43 7.66
C LYS A 75 21.00 -13.24 8.46
N PRO A 76 21.78 -14.11 7.80
CA PRO A 76 22.87 -14.84 8.45
C PRO A 76 23.96 -13.87 8.93
N ASP A 77 24.58 -14.18 10.08
CA ASP A 77 25.69 -13.41 10.68
C ASP A 77 26.95 -14.28 10.89
N GLY A 78 27.00 -15.43 10.21
CA GLY A 78 28.03 -16.45 10.34
C GLY A 78 27.43 -17.85 10.35
N ASP A 79 28.26 -18.85 10.63
CA ASP A 79 27.80 -20.24 10.74
C ASP A 79 26.84 -20.37 11.93
N ASP A 80 25.64 -20.89 11.67
CA ASP A 80 24.61 -21.18 12.68
C ASP A 80 24.24 -19.95 13.55
N SER A 81 24.33 -18.75 12.96
CA SER A 81 23.97 -17.49 13.62
C SER A 81 23.22 -16.54 12.68
N TYR A 82 22.31 -15.78 13.26
CA TYR A 82 21.43 -14.85 12.54
C TYR A 82 21.40 -13.50 13.23
N LYS A 83 21.23 -12.45 12.43
CA LYS A 83 20.97 -11.08 12.90
C LYS A 83 19.57 -10.66 12.49
N THR A 84 18.86 -10.02 13.42
CA THR A 84 17.52 -9.46 13.20
C THR A 84 17.52 -7.93 13.19
N GLU A 85 16.69 -7.36 12.31
CA GLU A 85 16.35 -5.93 12.25
C GLU A 85 14.82 -5.79 12.22
N SER A 86 14.25 -5.28 13.30
CA SER A 86 12.81 -5.23 13.54
C SER A 86 12.26 -3.80 13.52
N TYR A 87 11.06 -3.63 12.98
CA TYR A 87 10.39 -2.36 12.77
C TYR A 87 8.91 -2.47 13.19
N SER A 88 8.41 -1.46 13.89
CA SER A 88 6.98 -1.27 14.22
C SER A 88 6.49 -0.01 13.53
N PHE A 89 5.34 -0.10 12.86
CA PHE A 89 4.69 1.01 12.19
C PHE A 89 3.27 1.17 12.70
N TYR A 90 2.90 2.37 13.16
CA TYR A 90 1.50 2.68 13.40
C TYR A 90 0.80 2.97 12.08
N VAL A 91 -0.21 2.15 11.77
CA VAL A 91 -0.99 2.26 10.54
C VAL A 91 -2.20 3.14 10.83
N SER A 92 -2.29 4.28 10.13
CA SER A 92 -3.36 5.24 10.35
C SER A 92 -4.17 5.49 9.08
N PRO A 93 -5.51 5.57 9.18
CA PRO A 93 -6.33 6.06 8.08
C PRO A 93 -6.14 7.57 7.83
N LEU A 94 -5.43 8.29 8.72
CA LEU A 94 -5.16 9.71 8.59
C LEU A 94 -4.27 9.98 7.37
N LEU A 95 -4.66 10.98 6.58
CA LEU A 95 -3.89 11.48 5.46
C LEU A 95 -3.25 12.82 5.83
N LEU A 96 -2.11 13.12 5.23
CA LEU A 96 -1.44 14.41 5.40
C LEU A 96 -2.26 15.50 4.72
N GLU A 97 -2.42 16.67 5.34
CA GLU A 97 -3.22 17.78 4.82
C GLU A 97 -2.44 19.12 4.85
N ASP A 98 -1.14 19.07 4.53
CA ASP A 98 -0.26 20.25 4.63
C ASP A 98 -0.56 21.32 3.57
N THR A 99 -1.12 20.92 2.43
CA THR A 99 -1.51 21.80 1.33
C THR A 99 -3.01 21.78 1.09
N ARG A 100 -3.53 22.78 0.37
CA ARG A 100 -4.95 22.82 0.02
C ARG A 100 -5.34 21.63 -0.86
N GLU A 101 -4.45 21.24 -1.75
CA GLU A 101 -4.58 20.12 -2.68
C GLU A 101 -4.65 18.80 -1.89
N ASP A 102 -3.79 18.63 -0.89
CA ASP A 102 -3.81 17.48 0.02
C ASP A 102 -5.12 17.39 0.82
N SER A 103 -5.62 18.52 1.34
CA SER A 103 -6.93 18.57 2.00
C SER A 103 -8.10 18.19 1.09
N PHE A 104 -8.03 18.55 -0.20
CA PHE A 104 -9.04 18.10 -1.16
C PHE A 104 -8.92 16.61 -1.42
N PHE A 105 -7.70 16.10 -1.61
CA PHE A 105 -7.43 14.68 -1.78
C PHE A 105 -7.96 13.85 -0.61
N ALA A 106 -7.69 14.28 0.62
CA ALA A 106 -8.13 13.58 1.83
C ALA A 106 -9.66 13.52 1.97
N LYS A 107 -10.34 14.63 1.67
CA LYS A 107 -11.82 14.69 1.68
C LYS A 107 -12.44 13.80 0.61
N ASP A 108 -11.82 13.71 -0.56
CA ASP A 108 -12.29 12.86 -1.65
C ASP A 108 -12.18 11.37 -1.29
N LEU A 109 -11.13 10.98 -0.56
CA LEU A 109 -10.93 9.58 -0.16
C LEU A 109 -11.87 9.16 0.97
N GLY A 110 -12.04 10.00 1.99
CA GLY A 110 -13.07 9.84 3.02
C GLY A 110 -13.02 8.52 3.80
N ARG A 111 -11.91 8.24 4.49
CA ARG A 111 -11.72 7.01 5.27
C ARG A 111 -12.50 6.99 6.59
N ASN A 112 -12.93 5.80 7.00
CA ASN A 112 -13.54 5.53 8.30
C ASN A 112 -12.62 4.64 9.14
N LEU A 113 -12.60 4.88 10.45
CA LEU A 113 -11.98 4.01 11.43
C LEU A 113 -13.08 3.29 12.23
N THR A 114 -13.09 1.97 12.16
CA THR A 114 -14.01 1.14 12.96
C THR A 114 -13.22 0.34 13.97
N ALA A 115 -13.66 0.30 15.23
CA ALA A 115 -13.02 -0.51 16.27
C ALA A 115 -14.05 -1.35 17.03
N SER A 116 -13.70 -2.59 17.34
CA SER A 116 -14.50 -3.47 18.17
C SER A 116 -14.29 -3.13 19.65
N LEU A 117 -15.37 -3.10 20.44
CA LEU A 117 -15.26 -2.80 21.87
C LEU A 117 -14.47 -3.89 22.63
N SER A 118 -14.50 -5.14 22.18
CA SER A 118 -13.70 -6.23 22.74
C SER A 118 -12.20 -5.98 22.53
N THR A 119 -11.80 -5.58 21.32
CA THR A 119 -10.41 -5.23 21.02
C THR A 119 -9.97 -4.03 21.85
N LEU A 120 -10.77 -2.96 21.92
CA LEU A 120 -10.42 -1.79 22.74
C LEU A 120 -10.25 -2.14 24.23
N LYS A 121 -11.06 -3.06 24.77
CA LYS A 121 -10.90 -3.57 26.14
C LYS A 121 -9.61 -4.39 26.30
N PHE A 122 -9.28 -5.22 25.31
CA PHE A 122 -8.04 -5.99 25.28
C PHE A 122 -6.82 -5.08 25.22
N MET A 123 -6.79 -4.14 24.28
CA MET A 123 -5.72 -3.14 24.16
C MET A 123 -5.50 -2.37 25.47
N ARG A 124 -6.58 -1.91 26.12
CA ARG A 124 -6.50 -1.25 27.43
C ARG A 124 -5.90 -2.15 28.52
N LYS A 125 -6.18 -3.45 28.49
CA LYS A 125 -5.66 -4.42 29.45
C LYS A 125 -4.17 -4.68 29.25
N GLU A 126 -3.74 -4.79 27.99
CA GLU A 126 -2.35 -5.04 27.60
C GLU A 126 -1.50 -3.75 27.56
N GLY A 127 -2.12 -2.57 27.68
CA GLY A 127 -1.42 -1.28 27.67
C GLY A 127 -1.15 -0.72 26.26
N LEU A 128 -1.77 -1.28 25.23
CA LEU A 128 -1.69 -0.80 23.85
C LEU A 128 -2.49 0.50 23.68
N GLN A 129 -1.86 1.49 23.09
CA GLN A 129 -2.36 2.86 22.95
C GLN A 129 -2.81 3.12 21.52
N LEU A 130 -4.11 3.01 21.26
CA LEU A 130 -4.67 3.26 19.91
C LEU A 130 -4.45 4.72 19.47
N GLU A 131 -4.35 5.65 20.42
CA GLU A 131 -4.08 7.07 20.16
C GLU A 131 -2.78 7.32 19.37
N LYS A 132 -1.82 6.40 19.42
CA LYS A 132 -0.57 6.51 18.67
C LYS A 132 -0.75 6.54 17.16
N ILE A 133 -1.87 6.01 16.63
CA ILE A 133 -2.20 6.15 15.21
C ILE A 133 -2.50 7.61 14.80
N PHE A 134 -2.60 8.55 15.75
CA PHE A 134 -2.85 9.96 15.48
C PHE A 134 -1.68 10.88 15.86
N ASP A 135 -0.71 10.39 16.64
CA ASP A 135 0.34 11.25 17.21
C ASP A 135 1.38 11.64 16.15
N ASN A 136 1.77 10.70 15.28
CA ASN A 136 2.63 10.97 14.12
C ASN A 136 2.68 9.80 13.10
N PRO A 137 1.55 9.39 12.51
CA PRO A 137 1.50 8.17 11.72
C PRO A 137 2.17 8.32 10.36
N VAL A 138 2.79 7.23 9.89
CA VAL A 138 3.16 7.15 8.47
C VAL A 138 1.88 6.92 7.66
N PRO A 139 1.56 7.76 6.66
CA PRO A 139 0.37 7.56 5.86
C PRO A 139 0.48 6.27 5.02
N TYR A 140 -0.65 5.82 4.50
CA TYR A 140 -0.66 4.80 3.46
C TYR A 140 -1.72 5.13 2.42
N LEU A 141 -1.50 4.67 1.19
CA LEU A 141 -2.47 4.72 0.11
C LEU A 141 -2.45 3.39 -0.63
N SER A 142 -3.57 2.69 -0.72
CA SER A 142 -3.64 1.39 -1.39
C SER A 142 -3.50 1.53 -2.92
N ARG A 143 -3.11 0.46 -3.64
CA ARG A 143 -3.05 0.51 -5.12
C ARG A 143 -4.39 0.92 -5.72
N LYS A 144 -5.49 0.39 -5.17
CA LYS A 144 -6.85 0.77 -5.56
C LYS A 144 -7.12 2.26 -5.35
N GLU A 145 -6.80 2.79 -4.17
CA GLU A 145 -7.07 4.20 -3.87
C GLU A 145 -6.27 5.14 -4.78
N SER A 146 -5.04 4.79 -5.15
CA SER A 146 -4.28 5.54 -6.15
C SER A 146 -4.94 5.49 -7.53
N ARG A 147 -5.36 4.31 -8.01
CA ARG A 147 -6.06 4.20 -9.30
C ARG A 147 -7.36 4.98 -9.31
N ASP A 148 -8.18 4.80 -8.28
CA ASP A 148 -9.44 5.52 -8.16
C ASP A 148 -9.21 7.04 -8.12
N ALA A 149 -8.16 7.53 -7.45
CA ALA A 149 -7.81 8.94 -7.44
C ALA A 149 -7.48 9.44 -8.85
N THR A 150 -6.64 8.72 -9.59
CA THR A 150 -6.32 9.02 -10.99
C THR A 150 -7.56 9.01 -11.89
N GLU A 151 -8.39 7.96 -11.83
CA GLU A 151 -9.63 7.83 -12.63
C GLU A 151 -10.64 8.95 -12.33
N ARG A 152 -10.82 9.32 -11.05
CA ARG A 152 -11.69 10.44 -10.65
C ARG A 152 -11.20 11.76 -11.24
N LEU A 153 -9.91 11.91 -11.47
CA LEU A 153 -9.33 13.14 -11.97
C LEU A 153 -9.35 13.19 -13.49
N GLU A 154 -9.09 12.08 -14.17
CA GLU A 154 -9.34 11.94 -15.61
C GLU A 154 -10.80 12.22 -15.96
N SER A 155 -11.75 11.71 -15.16
CA SER A 155 -13.19 11.97 -15.34
C SER A 155 -13.64 13.39 -14.97
N ARG A 156 -12.86 14.14 -14.18
CA ARG A 156 -13.07 15.58 -13.91
C ARG A 156 -12.45 16.46 -14.99
N ALA A 157 -11.34 16.02 -15.59
CA ALA A 157 -10.68 16.71 -16.69
C ALA A 157 -11.48 16.63 -17.99
N GLN A 158 -12.20 15.52 -18.21
CA GLN A 158 -13.18 15.42 -19.29
C GLN A 158 -14.36 16.36 -19.00
N THR A 159 -14.68 17.26 -19.93
CA THR A 159 -15.92 18.05 -19.88
C THR A 159 -17.10 17.10 -19.83
N GLN A 160 -17.69 16.91 -18.64
CA GLN A 160 -18.86 16.07 -18.51
C GLN A 160 -19.96 16.66 -19.39
N PRO A 161 -20.62 15.86 -20.24
CA PRO A 161 -21.81 16.32 -20.94
C PRO A 161 -22.79 16.83 -19.89
N ILE A 162 -23.28 18.04 -20.08
CA ILE A 162 -24.24 18.65 -19.16
C ILE A 162 -25.44 17.70 -19.11
N LYS A 163 -25.58 16.92 -18.03
CA LYS A 163 -26.70 15.97 -17.88
C LYS A 163 -28.01 16.71 -18.16
N ASP A 164 -28.84 16.20 -19.06
CA ASP A 164 -30.20 16.71 -19.24
C ASP A 164 -30.89 16.74 -17.87
N HIS A 165 -31.32 17.94 -17.46
CA HIS A 165 -32.15 18.08 -16.28
C HIS A 165 -33.59 18.24 -16.77
N PRO A 166 -34.54 17.48 -16.21
CA PRO A 166 -35.95 17.68 -16.49
C PRO A 166 -36.40 18.91 -15.70
N TYR A 167 -36.21 20.09 -16.25
CA TYR A 167 -36.94 21.27 -15.83
C TYR A 167 -37.84 21.67 -17.00
N ASP A 168 -39.08 22.03 -16.68
CA ASP A 168 -40.03 22.51 -17.66
C ASP A 168 -39.99 24.06 -17.68
N GLU A 169 -39.55 24.61 -18.82
CA GLU A 169 -39.39 26.06 -19.03
C GLU A 169 -40.68 26.84 -18.83
N ASP A 170 -41.80 26.19 -19.14
CA ASP A 170 -43.14 26.75 -19.09
C ASP A 170 -43.73 26.66 -17.68
N GLU A 171 -43.49 25.57 -16.94
CA GLU A 171 -43.97 25.44 -15.56
C GLU A 171 -43.21 26.31 -14.55
N GLU A 172 -41.90 26.55 -14.74
CA GLU A 172 -41.08 27.33 -13.79
C GLU A 172 -40.95 28.83 -14.15
N GLY A 173 -41.52 29.26 -15.28
CA GLY A 173 -41.51 30.66 -15.72
C GLY A 173 -40.11 31.19 -16.06
N LEU A 174 -39.24 30.32 -16.56
CA LEU A 174 -37.82 30.60 -16.81
C LEU A 174 -37.53 31.02 -18.26
N ASN A 175 -38.52 30.91 -19.15
CA ASN A 175 -38.44 31.32 -20.56
C ASN A 175 -37.87 32.75 -20.74
N PHE A 176 -38.26 33.71 -19.91
CA PHE A 176 -37.70 35.07 -19.98
C PHE A 176 -36.18 35.12 -19.77
N PHE A 177 -35.65 34.26 -18.91
CA PHE A 177 -34.21 34.17 -18.69
C PHE A 177 -33.53 33.41 -19.83
N SER A 178 -34.09 32.30 -20.30
CA SER A 178 -33.58 31.56 -21.46
C SER A 178 -33.47 32.46 -22.70
N THR A 179 -34.50 33.26 -22.98
CA THR A 179 -34.49 34.26 -24.05
C THR A 179 -33.42 35.34 -23.84
N TYR A 180 -33.32 35.90 -22.64
CA TYR A 180 -32.27 36.88 -22.31
C TYR A 180 -30.85 36.33 -22.59
N VAL A 181 -30.56 35.10 -22.15
CA VAL A 181 -29.26 34.45 -22.39
C VAL A 181 -29.00 34.28 -23.89
N PHE A 182 -30.00 33.80 -24.64
CA PHE A 182 -29.90 33.61 -26.08
C PHE A 182 -29.63 34.94 -26.81
N ASP A 183 -30.38 35.98 -26.47
CA ASP A 183 -30.27 37.31 -27.08
C ASP A 183 -28.91 37.95 -26.82
N GLU A 184 -28.36 37.83 -25.60
CA GLU A 184 -27.02 38.34 -25.27
C GLU A 184 -25.92 37.64 -26.08
N ILE A 185 -25.99 36.31 -26.21
CA ILE A 185 -25.01 35.55 -27.01
C ILE A 185 -25.16 35.88 -28.50
N MET A 186 -26.40 35.97 -29.02
CA MET A 186 -26.66 36.38 -30.40
C MET A 186 -26.15 37.79 -30.68
N SER A 187 -26.43 38.75 -29.80
CA SER A 187 -25.97 40.13 -29.95
C SER A 187 -24.44 40.21 -29.99
N TRP A 188 -23.76 39.38 -29.21
CA TRP A 188 -22.30 39.29 -29.28
C TRP A 188 -21.80 38.68 -30.58
N LEU A 189 -22.46 37.64 -31.09
CA LEU A 189 -22.12 37.01 -32.38
C LEU A 189 -22.30 37.97 -33.56
N ASP A 190 -23.33 38.82 -33.51
CA ASP A 190 -23.64 39.81 -34.56
C ASP A 190 -22.75 41.06 -34.52
N ASP A 191 -22.10 41.35 -33.38
CA ASP A 191 -21.19 42.48 -33.25
C ASP A 191 -19.89 42.23 -34.03
N ARG A 192 -19.70 42.99 -35.12
CA ARG A 192 -18.53 42.94 -36.00
C ARG A 192 -17.50 44.04 -35.73
N ASN A 193 -17.61 44.76 -34.62
CA ASN A 193 -16.64 45.80 -34.28
C ASN A 193 -15.29 45.17 -33.89
N ASP A 194 -14.19 45.74 -34.39
CA ASP A 194 -12.83 45.30 -34.04
C ASP A 194 -12.54 45.49 -32.52
N ASP A 195 -13.22 46.43 -31.87
CA ASP A 195 -13.11 46.69 -30.42
C ASP A 195 -14.02 45.81 -29.54
N ARG A 196 -14.69 44.79 -30.10
CA ARG A 196 -15.58 43.90 -29.35
C ARG A 196 -14.82 43.17 -28.24
N LYS A 197 -15.42 43.07 -27.05
CA LYS A 197 -14.88 42.24 -25.97
C LYS A 197 -14.82 40.77 -26.39
N SER A 198 -13.72 40.10 -26.06
CA SER A 198 -13.56 38.65 -26.27
C SER A 198 -14.47 37.81 -25.38
N GLU A 199 -14.92 38.36 -24.24
CA GLU A 199 -15.77 37.67 -23.26
C GLU A 199 -17.22 38.18 -23.27
N ILE A 200 -18.16 37.28 -22.97
CA ILE A 200 -19.60 37.57 -22.75
C ILE A 200 -19.88 37.43 -21.25
N GLU A 201 -20.43 38.46 -20.61
CA GLU A 201 -20.86 38.41 -19.20
C GLU A 201 -22.38 38.23 -19.13
N ILE A 202 -22.83 37.06 -18.71
CA ILE A 202 -24.25 36.81 -18.46
C ILE A 202 -24.53 36.94 -16.96
N ARG A 203 -25.41 37.87 -16.59
CA ARG A 203 -25.76 38.09 -15.18
C ARG A 203 -26.81 37.09 -14.71
N ILE A 204 -26.56 36.50 -13.55
CA ILE A 204 -27.48 35.56 -12.92
C ILE A 204 -28.44 36.32 -12.01
N PRO A 205 -29.75 36.15 -12.16
CA PRO A 205 -30.73 36.76 -11.26
C PRO A 205 -30.48 36.31 -9.81
N TYR A 206 -30.59 37.26 -8.89
CA TYR A 206 -30.51 36.95 -7.47
C TYR A 206 -31.60 35.94 -7.08
N SER A 207 -31.23 34.90 -6.34
CA SER A 207 -32.18 33.91 -5.82
C SER A 207 -31.73 33.40 -4.47
N ASP A 208 -32.65 33.37 -3.51
CA ASP A 208 -32.42 32.75 -2.19
C ASP A 208 -32.37 31.21 -2.26
N SER A 209 -32.75 30.62 -3.40
CA SER A 209 -32.73 29.17 -3.63
C SER A 209 -31.47 28.75 -4.36
N LYS A 210 -30.61 27.97 -3.68
CA LYS A 210 -29.44 27.34 -4.31
C LYS A 210 -29.81 26.48 -5.52
N LYS A 211 -30.96 25.80 -5.47
CA LYS A 211 -31.47 25.01 -6.61
C LYS A 211 -31.77 25.90 -7.81
N ARG A 212 -32.49 27.01 -7.61
CA ARG A 212 -32.85 27.95 -8.69
C ARG A 212 -31.63 28.65 -9.28
N SER A 213 -30.68 29.07 -8.44
CA SER A 213 -29.39 29.59 -8.90
C SER A 213 -28.63 28.57 -9.75
N SER A 214 -28.62 27.29 -9.35
CA SER A 214 -28.01 26.22 -10.14
C SER A 214 -28.68 26.03 -11.51
N VAL A 215 -30.01 26.20 -11.60
CA VAL A 215 -30.74 26.14 -12.88
C VAL A 215 -30.34 27.29 -13.79
N TYR A 216 -30.27 28.53 -13.29
CA TYR A 216 -29.80 29.67 -14.09
C TYR A 216 -28.41 29.45 -14.67
N HIS A 217 -27.46 29.01 -13.85
CA HIS A 217 -26.11 28.69 -14.31
C HIS A 217 -26.11 27.61 -15.40
N LYS A 218 -27.01 26.63 -15.31
CA LYS A 218 -27.11 25.53 -16.26
C LYS A 218 -27.70 26.00 -17.60
N ILE A 219 -28.74 26.84 -17.59
CA ILE A 219 -29.30 27.47 -18.80
C ILE A 219 -28.18 28.20 -19.56
N VAL A 220 -27.40 29.04 -18.87
CA VAL A 220 -26.28 29.75 -19.53
C VAL A 220 -25.30 28.78 -20.17
N ARG A 221 -24.87 27.74 -19.45
CA ARG A 221 -23.89 26.78 -19.95
C ARG A 221 -24.41 25.95 -21.12
N VAL A 222 -25.68 25.51 -21.09
CA VAL A 222 -26.29 24.74 -22.19
C VAL A 222 -26.43 25.61 -23.43
N THR A 223 -26.94 26.84 -23.29
CA THR A 223 -27.08 27.77 -24.41
C THR A 223 -25.72 28.10 -25.02
N ALA A 224 -24.71 28.39 -24.19
CA ALA A 224 -23.35 28.62 -24.65
C ALA A 224 -22.76 27.40 -25.37
N GLN A 225 -22.94 26.19 -24.83
CA GLN A 225 -22.46 24.96 -25.46
C GLN A 225 -23.09 24.74 -26.85
N ASN A 226 -24.35 25.12 -27.05
CA ASN A 226 -25.04 24.98 -28.34
C ASN A 226 -24.65 26.06 -29.35
N MET A 227 -24.48 27.31 -28.91
CA MET A 227 -24.27 28.46 -29.80
C MET A 227 -22.79 28.78 -30.04
N VAL A 228 -21.95 28.59 -29.03
CA VAL A 228 -20.51 28.88 -29.03
C VAL A 228 -19.73 27.72 -28.41
N PRO A 229 -19.76 26.52 -29.03
CA PRO A 229 -19.16 25.30 -28.46
C PRO A 229 -17.64 25.36 -28.23
N HIS A 230 -16.96 26.34 -28.83
CA HIS A 230 -15.52 26.57 -28.73
C HIS A 230 -15.15 27.57 -27.61
N MET A 231 -16.12 28.00 -26.80
CA MET A 231 -15.92 28.92 -25.69
C MET A 231 -16.20 28.23 -24.35
N LYS A 232 -15.40 28.55 -23.32
CA LYS A 232 -15.53 28.04 -21.96
C LYS A 232 -16.43 28.93 -21.11
N CYS A 233 -17.18 28.33 -20.19
CA CYS A 233 -18.01 29.04 -19.22
C CYS A 233 -17.37 29.01 -17.81
N ARG A 234 -17.09 30.16 -17.20
CA ARG A 234 -16.63 30.27 -15.80
C ARG A 234 -17.60 31.08 -14.95
N THR A 235 -17.81 30.65 -13.70
CA THR A 235 -18.62 31.43 -12.75
C THR A 235 -17.81 32.61 -12.20
N TRP A 236 -18.43 33.76 -12.01
CA TRP A 236 -17.81 35.00 -11.52
C TRP A 236 -18.65 35.64 -10.40
N ASN A 237 -18.04 36.56 -9.64
CA ASN A 237 -18.69 37.30 -8.54
C ASN A 237 -19.54 36.41 -7.61
N HIS A 238 -18.94 35.34 -7.09
CA HIS A 238 -19.60 34.38 -6.18
C HIS A 238 -20.89 33.74 -6.73
N GLY A 239 -21.02 33.58 -8.05
CA GLY A 239 -22.22 32.97 -8.66
C GLY A 239 -23.24 33.97 -9.20
N LEU A 240 -22.93 35.27 -9.17
CA LEU A 240 -23.83 36.31 -9.69
C LEU A 240 -23.66 36.56 -11.20
N ALA A 241 -22.64 35.98 -11.83
CA ALA A 241 -22.45 36.03 -13.27
C ALA A 241 -21.77 34.75 -13.79
N VAL A 242 -21.99 34.48 -15.08
CA VAL A 242 -21.26 33.48 -15.86
C VAL A 242 -20.56 34.22 -16.99
N ILE A 243 -19.24 34.05 -17.09
CA ILE A 243 -18.41 34.59 -18.16
C ILE A 243 -18.19 33.49 -19.21
N ILE A 244 -18.47 33.80 -20.46
CA ILE A 244 -18.22 32.94 -21.62
C ILE A 244 -17.03 33.55 -22.37
N SER A 245 -15.94 32.80 -22.49
CA SER A 245 -14.66 33.29 -23.04
C SER A 245 -14.04 32.27 -23.99
N PRO A 246 -13.19 32.66 -24.95
CA PRO A 246 -12.47 31.71 -25.80
C PRO A 246 -11.71 30.69 -24.96
N GLU A 247 -11.69 29.44 -25.41
CA GLU A 247 -10.86 28.41 -24.82
C GLU A 247 -9.45 28.53 -25.38
N ASP A 248 -8.54 29.03 -24.54
CA ASP A 248 -7.11 29.03 -24.83
C ASP A 248 -6.56 27.61 -24.60
N SER A 249 -6.09 26.97 -25.67
CA SER A 249 -5.57 25.60 -25.65
C SER A 249 -4.33 25.47 -24.75
N ASP A 250 -3.48 26.49 -24.75
CA ASP A 250 -2.20 26.46 -24.07
C ASP A 250 -2.42 26.65 -22.56
N GLU A 251 -3.26 27.61 -22.16
CA GLU A 251 -3.68 27.75 -20.75
C GLU A 251 -4.36 26.48 -20.22
N ASN A 252 -5.17 25.81 -21.06
CA ASN A 252 -5.88 24.60 -20.65
C ASN A 252 -4.90 23.43 -20.45
N GLN A 253 -3.94 23.28 -21.36
CA GLN A 253 -2.89 22.28 -21.25
C GLN A 253 -2.01 22.51 -20.03
N GLU A 254 -1.59 23.75 -19.77
CA GLU A 254 -0.81 24.11 -18.58
C GLU A 254 -1.56 23.84 -17.28
N ARG A 255 -2.85 24.16 -17.22
CA ARG A 255 -3.70 23.86 -16.06
C ARG A 255 -3.84 22.36 -15.84
N GLN A 256 -4.06 21.60 -16.92
CA GLN A 256 -4.17 20.15 -16.86
C GLN A 256 -2.87 19.51 -16.36
N GLN A 257 -1.72 19.98 -16.87
CA GLN A 257 -0.40 19.52 -16.45
C GLN A 257 -0.17 19.84 -14.98
N THR A 258 -0.37 21.09 -14.56
CA THR A 258 -0.21 21.52 -13.16
C THR A 258 -1.08 20.68 -12.21
N PHE A 259 -2.30 20.37 -12.65
CA PHE A 259 -3.23 19.57 -11.85
C PHE A 259 -2.81 18.09 -11.75
N GLN A 260 -2.30 17.51 -12.85
CA GLN A 260 -1.70 16.17 -12.84
C GLN A 260 -0.45 16.11 -11.96
N ASP A 261 0.40 17.13 -12.04
CA ASP A 261 1.61 17.23 -11.23
C ASP A 261 1.24 17.29 -9.74
N ASN A 262 0.25 18.12 -9.36
CA ASN A 262 -0.25 18.21 -8.00
C ASN A 262 -0.85 16.89 -7.50
N LEU A 263 -1.64 16.20 -8.33
CA LEU A 263 -2.15 14.87 -8.00
C LEU A 263 -1.00 13.90 -7.74
N SER A 264 -0.05 13.85 -8.66
CA SER A 264 1.08 12.93 -8.57
C SER A 264 1.87 13.19 -7.29
N ALA A 265 2.09 14.45 -6.93
CA ALA A 265 2.72 14.86 -5.68
C ALA A 265 1.92 14.38 -4.46
N SER A 266 0.60 14.58 -4.42
CA SER A 266 -0.25 14.07 -3.35
C SER A 266 -0.22 12.55 -3.27
N ILE A 267 -0.29 11.81 -4.39
CA ILE A 267 -0.19 10.34 -4.39
C ILE A 267 1.16 9.90 -3.81
N ARG A 268 2.28 10.46 -4.27
CA ARG A 268 3.63 10.12 -3.77
C ARG A 268 3.73 10.36 -2.27
N LYS A 269 3.27 11.53 -1.81
CA LYS A 269 3.28 11.94 -0.41
C LYS A 269 2.44 11.01 0.49
N GLN A 270 1.26 10.59 0.03
CA GLN A 270 0.35 9.75 0.81
C GLN A 270 0.66 8.25 0.72
N THR A 271 1.51 7.82 -0.23
CA THR A 271 1.79 6.39 -0.45
C THR A 271 2.38 5.72 0.80
N GLY A 272 3.34 6.40 1.44
CA GLY A 272 3.94 6.00 2.72
C GLY A 272 4.21 4.50 2.87
N LEU A 273 3.53 3.84 3.82
CA LEU A 273 3.76 2.43 4.15
C LEU A 273 3.54 1.45 2.99
N ARG A 274 2.74 1.81 1.97
CA ARG A 274 2.60 0.95 0.78
C ARG A 274 3.97 0.70 0.12
N LEU A 275 4.92 1.64 0.17
CA LEU A 275 6.26 1.47 -0.41
C LEU A 275 6.97 0.22 0.12
N ILE A 276 6.81 -0.08 1.42
CA ILE A 276 7.38 -1.28 2.05
C ILE A 276 6.68 -2.54 1.52
N MET A 277 5.35 -2.49 1.35
CA MET A 277 4.58 -3.60 0.79
C MET A 277 4.90 -3.86 -0.69
N GLU A 278 5.16 -2.81 -1.48
CA GLU A 278 5.65 -2.95 -2.85
C GLU A 278 7.03 -3.63 -2.85
N ALA A 279 7.94 -3.21 -1.98
CA ALA A 279 9.25 -3.85 -1.84
C ALA A 279 9.15 -5.34 -1.48
N LEU A 280 8.29 -5.71 -0.54
CA LEU A 280 8.08 -7.12 -0.14
C LEU A 280 7.43 -7.95 -1.24
N SER A 281 6.49 -7.36 -1.99
CA SER A 281 5.75 -8.07 -3.05
C SER A 281 6.45 -8.03 -4.41
N GLY A 282 7.60 -7.36 -4.52
CA GLY A 282 8.31 -7.14 -5.79
C GLY A 282 7.53 -6.25 -6.75
N GLY A 283 6.73 -5.31 -6.24
CA GLY A 283 6.04 -4.30 -7.02
C GLY A 283 6.89 -3.05 -7.27
N HIS A 284 6.27 -2.00 -7.80
CA HIS A 284 6.94 -0.76 -8.17
C HIS A 284 6.92 0.25 -7.03
N PHE A 285 8.09 0.76 -6.65
CA PHE A 285 8.24 1.81 -5.64
C PHE A 285 9.28 2.88 -6.04
N ALA A 286 10.21 2.59 -6.95
CA ALA A 286 11.30 3.49 -7.30
C ALA A 286 10.80 4.82 -7.88
N ASP A 287 9.85 4.77 -8.82
CA ASP A 287 9.26 5.97 -9.45
C ASP A 287 8.23 6.69 -8.57
N ILE A 288 7.76 6.03 -7.52
CA ILE A 288 6.81 6.59 -6.56
C ILE A 288 7.55 7.42 -5.50
N ILE A 289 8.77 7.03 -5.14
CA ILE A 289 9.57 7.77 -4.17
C ILE A 289 10.13 9.03 -4.82
N ASP A 290 9.77 10.19 -4.26
CA ASP A 290 10.45 11.44 -4.61
C ASP A 290 11.83 11.48 -3.92
N PRO A 291 12.95 11.59 -4.67
CA PRO A 291 14.29 11.65 -4.08
C PRO A 291 14.48 12.78 -3.08
N SER A 292 13.75 13.90 -3.24
CA SER A 292 13.86 15.06 -2.34
C SER A 292 13.57 14.71 -0.89
N TYR A 293 12.60 13.81 -0.63
CA TYR A 293 12.27 13.37 0.73
C TYR A 293 13.44 12.63 1.41
N ILE A 294 14.18 11.81 0.65
CA ILE A 294 15.36 11.10 1.17
C ILE A 294 16.52 12.07 1.35
N ILE A 295 16.76 12.98 0.39
CA ILE A 295 17.83 13.98 0.47
C ILE A 295 17.65 14.84 1.72
N GLU A 296 16.46 15.39 1.93
CA GLU A 296 16.14 16.23 3.09
C GLU A 296 16.29 15.47 4.41
N ALA A 297 15.75 14.25 4.47
CA ALA A 297 15.76 13.44 5.69
C ALA A 297 17.16 12.93 6.09
N LEU A 298 18.03 12.62 5.12
CA LEU A 298 19.41 12.19 5.41
C LEU A 298 20.34 13.38 5.67
N SER A 299 20.13 14.52 5.00
CA SER A 299 20.97 15.72 5.17
C SER A 299 20.76 16.39 6.52
N SER A 300 19.57 16.30 7.09
CA SER A 300 19.21 16.90 8.39
C SER A 300 19.75 16.15 9.61
N TRP A 301 20.37 14.97 9.44
CA TRP A 301 20.83 14.12 10.55
C TRP A 301 22.31 13.69 10.45
N PRO A 302 23.26 14.53 10.92
CA PRO A 302 24.69 14.21 10.89
C PRO A 302 25.02 13.14 11.95
N GLY A 303 25.11 11.88 11.52
CA GLY A 303 25.41 10.72 12.37
C GLY A 303 24.77 9.41 11.92
N GLY A 304 23.88 9.47 10.93
CA GLY A 304 23.29 8.30 10.28
C GLY A 304 23.90 7.98 8.91
N MET A 305 23.17 7.18 8.13
CA MET A 305 23.45 6.92 6.72
C MET A 305 23.43 8.23 5.92
N THR A 306 24.42 8.46 5.07
CA THR A 306 24.44 9.60 4.14
C THR A 306 23.83 9.21 2.79
N VAL A 307 23.44 10.20 1.98
CA VAL A 307 22.95 9.93 0.60
C VAL A 307 23.97 9.15 -0.21
N GLN A 308 25.24 9.56 -0.18
CA GLN A 308 26.31 8.84 -0.88
C GLN A 308 26.53 7.45 -0.28
N GLY A 309 26.45 7.31 1.06
CA GLY A 309 26.57 6.02 1.73
C GLY A 309 25.48 5.04 1.31
N PHE A 310 24.23 5.50 1.24
CA PHE A 310 23.11 4.73 0.71
C PHE A 310 23.37 4.26 -0.72
N CYS A 311 23.69 5.19 -1.63
CA CYS A 311 23.89 4.85 -3.04
C CYS A 311 25.08 3.90 -3.25
N GLN A 312 26.18 4.10 -2.52
CA GLN A 312 27.36 3.24 -2.57
C GLN A 312 27.08 1.85 -2.01
N GLU A 313 26.36 1.75 -0.89
CA GLU A 313 26.00 0.47 -0.28
C GLU A 313 25.11 -0.35 -1.22
N VAL A 314 24.11 0.28 -1.84
CA VAL A 314 23.26 -0.38 -2.84
C VAL A 314 24.07 -0.85 -4.05
N GLN A 315 24.90 0.03 -4.63
CA GLN A 315 25.72 -0.34 -5.79
C GLN A 315 26.70 -1.46 -5.45
N GLN A 316 27.32 -1.44 -4.27
CA GLN A 316 28.28 -2.45 -3.84
C GLN A 316 27.62 -3.83 -3.65
N LYS A 317 26.40 -3.86 -3.11
CA LYS A 317 25.71 -5.11 -2.76
C LYS A 317 24.87 -5.67 -3.90
N PHE A 318 24.31 -4.80 -4.74
CA PHE A 318 23.27 -5.16 -5.70
C PHE A 318 23.53 -4.64 -7.12
N GLY A 319 24.65 -3.96 -7.38
CA GLY A 319 24.96 -3.33 -8.66
C GLY A 319 25.07 -4.29 -9.86
N ASP A 320 25.30 -5.58 -9.61
CA ASP A 320 25.36 -6.63 -10.64
C ASP A 320 23.98 -7.25 -10.95
N ALA A 321 22.91 -6.83 -10.25
CA ALA A 321 21.56 -7.31 -10.53
C ALA A 321 21.13 -6.89 -11.94
N PRO A 322 20.56 -7.80 -12.75
CA PRO A 322 20.06 -7.44 -14.07
C PRO A 322 18.96 -6.40 -13.92
N LEU A 323 19.18 -5.21 -14.51
CA LEU A 323 18.15 -4.18 -14.59
C LEU A 323 17.02 -4.72 -15.47
N LEU A 324 15.87 -4.99 -14.86
CA LEU A 324 14.65 -5.28 -15.60
C LEU A 324 14.15 -3.96 -16.17
N SER A 325 14.35 -3.75 -17.48
CA SER A 325 13.75 -2.60 -18.16
C SER A 325 12.22 -2.69 -18.06
N PRO A 326 11.50 -1.57 -17.88
CA PRO A 326 10.04 -1.58 -17.76
C PRO A 326 9.44 -2.29 -18.97
N GLU A 327 8.76 -3.41 -18.74
CA GLU A 327 7.94 -4.03 -19.77
C GLU A 327 6.84 -3.02 -20.12
N GLN A 328 6.95 -2.43 -21.32
CA GLN A 328 5.84 -1.73 -21.93
C GLN A 328 4.74 -2.76 -22.18
N GLU A 329 3.72 -2.81 -21.32
CA GLU A 329 2.40 -3.34 -21.72
C GLU A 329 1.80 -2.38 -22.76
N SER A 330 2.35 -2.35 -23.97
CA SER A 330 1.72 -1.74 -25.13
C SER A 330 0.90 -2.82 -25.84
N GLY A 331 -0.39 -2.88 -25.52
CA GLY A 331 -1.37 -3.47 -26.42
C GLY A 331 -1.34 -2.70 -27.75
N GLU A 332 -1.03 -3.40 -28.83
CA GLU A 332 -1.05 -2.87 -30.19
C GLU A 332 -2.45 -2.35 -30.54
N TYR A 333 -2.59 -1.03 -30.65
CA TYR A 333 -3.56 -0.40 -31.53
C TYR A 333 -2.79 0.47 -32.53
N SER A 334 -2.62 -0.08 -33.72
CA SER A 334 -2.04 0.61 -34.87
C SER A 334 -3.03 1.61 -35.45
N GLU A 335 -2.75 2.92 -35.35
CA GLU A 335 -3.25 3.90 -36.31
C GLU A 335 -2.08 4.76 -36.80
N GLY A 336 -1.81 4.64 -38.09
CA GLY A 336 -0.73 5.36 -38.76
C GLY A 336 -1.17 6.77 -39.13
N VAL A 337 -0.34 7.75 -38.78
CA VAL A 337 -0.34 9.07 -39.42
C VAL A 337 1.10 9.51 -39.65
N VAL A 338 1.43 9.72 -40.91
CA VAL A 338 2.66 10.29 -41.43
C VAL A 338 2.70 11.78 -41.12
N SER A 339 3.79 12.30 -40.56
CA SER A 339 4.09 13.73 -40.66
C SER A 339 5.58 14.00 -40.87
N THR A 340 5.82 14.90 -41.81
CA THR A 340 7.10 15.37 -42.33
C THR A 340 7.55 16.63 -41.58
N THR A 341 8.82 16.69 -41.21
CA THR A 341 9.56 17.90 -40.77
C THR A 341 9.71 18.91 -41.91
N PRO A 342 9.85 20.24 -41.65
CA PRO A 342 11.20 20.79 -41.36
C PRO A 342 11.28 22.03 -40.43
N GLU A 343 12.45 22.12 -39.76
CA GLU A 343 13.35 23.29 -39.55
C GLU A 343 12.83 24.57 -38.85
N GLN A 344 13.35 24.87 -37.65
CA GLN A 344 14.42 25.85 -37.31
C GLN A 344 14.05 27.33 -37.56
N GLU A 345 13.98 28.12 -36.49
CA GLU A 345 14.83 29.32 -36.34
C GLU A 345 14.77 29.97 -34.94
N SER A 346 15.92 30.52 -34.57
CA SER A 346 16.32 31.21 -33.34
C SER A 346 15.86 32.67 -33.26
N SER A 347 15.77 33.27 -32.05
CA SER A 347 16.58 34.46 -31.66
C SER A 347 16.01 35.33 -30.52
N TYR A 348 16.92 35.67 -29.59
CA TYR A 348 17.20 36.97 -28.95
C TYR A 348 16.32 37.61 -27.83
N SER A 349 17.10 38.07 -26.85
CA SER A 349 16.88 38.80 -25.59
C SER A 349 16.15 40.14 -25.62
N SER A 350 15.62 40.57 -24.47
CA SER A 350 16.04 41.78 -23.68
C SER A 350 15.10 41.94 -22.46
N GLU A 351 15.56 41.89 -21.22
CA GLU A 351 16.25 42.88 -20.37
C GLU A 351 15.42 44.09 -19.87
N GLN A 352 15.50 44.30 -18.54
CA GLN A 352 15.31 45.53 -17.73
C GLN A 352 13.88 45.91 -17.30
N SER A 353 13.50 45.82 -16.01
CA SER A 353 13.90 46.60 -14.81
C SER A 353 12.98 47.81 -14.55
N LEU A 354 12.40 47.90 -13.34
CA LEU A 354 12.61 48.99 -12.37
C LEU A 354 11.49 49.09 -11.29
N ASN A 355 11.95 49.04 -10.03
CA ASN A 355 11.63 49.91 -8.88
C ASN A 355 10.30 49.84 -8.10
N ASN A 356 10.42 49.25 -6.89
CA ASN A 356 10.28 49.85 -5.54
C ASN A 356 9.56 51.20 -5.33
N ILE A 357 8.77 51.25 -4.23
CA ILE A 357 8.71 52.22 -3.08
C ILE A 357 7.40 51.88 -2.31
N GLY A 358 7.36 51.41 -1.04
CA GLY A 358 7.52 52.12 0.26
C GLY A 358 6.31 53.06 0.55
N GLN A 359 5.60 53.15 1.70
CA GLN A 359 5.77 52.74 3.11
C GLN A 359 4.43 52.94 3.90
N SER A 360 4.28 52.20 5.00
CA SER A 360 3.81 52.53 6.38
C SER A 360 2.46 53.23 6.70
N LEU A 361 1.69 52.66 7.66
CA LEU A 361 1.16 53.36 8.85
C LEU A 361 0.49 52.42 9.89
N GLU A 362 0.86 52.58 11.17
CA GLU A 362 0.28 51.94 12.36
C GLU A 362 -0.99 52.66 12.90
N ALA A 363 -1.89 51.93 13.59
CA ALA A 363 -2.20 52.12 15.04
C ALA A 363 -3.63 51.66 15.49
N ALA A 364 -3.63 50.68 16.40
CA ALA A 364 -4.37 50.55 17.68
C ALA A 364 -5.91 50.58 17.80
N ARG A 365 -6.46 49.48 18.35
CA ARG A 365 -7.49 49.28 19.43
C ARG A 365 -7.99 47.82 19.29
N GLY A 366 -7.97 46.88 20.23
CA GLY A 366 -8.01 46.91 21.69
C GLY A 366 -9.32 46.27 22.17
N HIS A 367 -9.36 44.94 22.39
CA HIS A 367 -10.13 44.21 23.43
C HIS A 367 -10.00 42.68 23.27
N GLN A 368 -9.61 42.01 24.36
CA GLN A 368 -9.52 40.55 24.57
C GLN A 368 -10.78 40.06 25.31
N PRO A 369 -11.17 38.77 25.17
CA PRO A 369 -10.75 37.83 26.22
C PRO A 369 -10.51 36.35 25.79
N TRP A 370 -9.73 35.68 26.66
CA TRP A 370 -9.53 34.23 26.89
C TRP A 370 -8.34 33.54 26.20
N ARG A 371 -7.34 33.20 27.04
CA ARG A 371 -6.05 32.56 26.74
C ARG A 371 -6.17 31.04 26.61
N ILE A 372 -5.45 30.50 25.62
CA ILE A 372 -4.94 29.13 25.52
C ILE A 372 -3.40 29.23 25.69
N PRO A 373 -2.68 28.27 26.32
CA PRO A 373 -1.24 28.37 26.49
C PRO A 373 -0.52 28.08 25.15
N GLU A 374 0.23 29.06 24.62
CA GLU A 374 1.12 28.89 23.46
C GLU A 374 2.51 28.47 23.94
N SER A 375 2.95 27.26 23.58
CA SER A 375 4.36 26.96 23.33
C SER A 375 4.49 25.79 22.34
N SER A 376 4.34 26.07 21.05
CA SER A 376 4.80 25.18 19.95
C SER A 376 4.51 25.82 18.58
N SER A 377 4.97 27.04 18.36
CA SER A 377 5.00 27.67 17.03
C SER A 377 6.24 28.55 16.88
N GLU A 378 7.41 27.93 17.01
CA GLU A 378 8.67 28.44 16.48
C GLU A 378 9.31 27.34 15.63
N TRP A 379 8.69 27.03 14.49
CA TRP A 379 9.39 26.44 13.37
C TRP A 379 8.98 27.21 12.10
N MET A 380 9.98 27.56 11.29
CA MET A 380 9.92 28.45 10.13
C MET A 380 9.73 29.95 10.41
N THR A 381 10.80 30.63 10.79
CA THR A 381 11.22 31.92 10.18
C THR A 381 12.52 32.43 10.81
N SER A 382 13.66 31.92 10.34
CA SER A 382 14.91 32.71 10.29
C SER A 382 15.92 32.01 9.38
N PHE A 383 16.21 32.64 8.24
CA PHE A 383 17.33 32.27 7.38
C PHE A 383 18.65 32.65 8.07
N PRO A 384 19.59 31.72 8.30
CA PRO A 384 20.97 32.07 8.58
C PRO A 384 21.66 32.43 7.26
N GLN A 385 22.39 33.54 7.25
CA GLN A 385 23.27 33.90 6.15
C GLN A 385 24.33 32.82 5.92
N THR A 386 24.58 32.56 4.65
CA THR A 386 25.50 31.53 4.10
C THR A 386 26.90 31.58 4.71
N PRO A 387 27.45 30.43 5.17
CA PRO A 387 28.90 30.25 5.28
C PRO A 387 29.49 29.93 3.91
N ARG A 388 30.71 30.41 3.69
CA ARG A 388 31.48 30.33 2.45
C ARG A 388 31.71 28.90 1.97
N HIS A 389 31.51 28.72 0.66
CA HIS A 389 31.80 27.54 -0.14
C HIS A 389 33.18 26.91 0.16
N SER A 390 33.17 25.59 0.35
CA SER A 390 34.30 24.71 0.02
C SER A 390 33.95 23.94 -1.25
N GLU A 391 34.89 23.89 -2.18
CA GLU A 391 34.80 23.23 -3.48
C GLU A 391 34.62 21.71 -3.30
N ASP A 392 33.38 21.21 -3.41
CA ASP A 392 32.97 19.86 -3.86
C ASP A 392 31.42 19.68 -3.75
N ASP A 393 30.62 20.71 -4.05
CA ASP A 393 29.15 20.60 -4.00
C ASP A 393 28.64 19.85 -5.24
N ILE A 394 28.39 18.54 -5.09
CA ILE A 394 27.63 17.74 -6.06
C ILE A 394 26.24 18.38 -6.20
N SER A 395 25.80 18.67 -7.43
CA SER A 395 24.49 19.31 -7.64
C SER A 395 23.34 18.44 -7.12
N GLU A 396 22.28 19.07 -6.60
CA GLU A 396 21.07 18.38 -6.11
C GLU A 396 20.42 17.49 -7.18
N ALA A 397 20.49 17.90 -8.46
CA ALA A 397 20.06 17.10 -9.59
C ALA A 397 20.87 15.79 -9.70
N THR A 398 22.20 15.86 -9.55
CA THR A 398 23.07 14.68 -9.56
C THR A 398 22.80 13.75 -8.38
N LEU A 399 22.49 14.28 -7.19
CA LEU A 399 22.10 13.47 -6.03
C LEU A 399 20.75 12.77 -6.25
N SER A 400 19.79 13.48 -6.83
CA SER A 400 18.47 12.93 -7.16
C SER A 400 18.59 11.75 -8.13
N ASP A 401 19.42 11.89 -9.16
CA ASP A 401 19.64 10.81 -10.14
C ASP A 401 20.36 9.60 -9.53
N GLN A 402 21.32 9.81 -8.61
CA GLN A 402 21.96 8.71 -7.88
C GLN A 402 20.97 7.95 -6.99
N ILE A 403 20.08 8.65 -6.29
CA ILE A 403 19.03 8.03 -5.48
C ILE A 403 18.07 7.22 -6.36
N ARG A 404 17.61 7.78 -7.48
CA ARG A 404 16.74 7.05 -8.43
C ARG A 404 17.41 5.78 -8.92
N ALA A 405 18.67 5.85 -9.32
CA ALA A 405 19.44 4.69 -9.73
C ALA A 405 19.50 3.62 -8.63
N ALA A 406 19.82 4.00 -7.38
CA ALA A 406 19.85 3.07 -6.26
C ALA A 406 18.49 2.44 -5.97
N LEU A 407 17.40 3.22 -6.03
CA LEU A 407 16.04 2.72 -5.85
C LEU A 407 15.65 1.73 -6.94
N TRP A 408 15.96 2.00 -8.22
CA TRP A 408 15.72 1.03 -9.31
C TRP A 408 16.54 -0.24 -9.17
N THR A 409 17.79 -0.16 -8.70
CA THR A 409 18.61 -1.35 -8.41
C THR A 409 17.95 -2.21 -7.34
N LEU A 410 17.46 -1.61 -6.25
CA LEU A 410 16.74 -2.33 -5.19
C LEU A 410 15.43 -2.92 -5.70
N GLU A 411 14.64 -2.16 -6.47
CA GLU A 411 13.39 -2.63 -7.07
C GLU A 411 13.64 -3.84 -7.98
N SER A 412 14.63 -3.75 -8.88
CA SER A 412 15.00 -4.84 -9.79
C SER A 412 15.43 -6.10 -9.02
N LYS A 413 16.23 -5.93 -7.95
CA LYS A 413 16.66 -7.04 -7.09
C LYS A 413 15.47 -7.74 -6.42
N LEU A 414 14.50 -6.96 -5.94
CA LEU A 414 13.32 -7.47 -5.24
C LEU A 414 12.30 -8.08 -6.20
N GLN A 415 12.15 -7.55 -7.41
CA GLN A 415 11.38 -8.17 -8.49
C GLN A 415 11.95 -9.53 -8.90
N LEU A 416 13.29 -9.63 -9.01
CA LEU A 416 13.96 -10.88 -9.36
C LEU A 416 13.87 -11.92 -8.23
N GLN A 417 14.07 -11.48 -6.98
CA GLN A 417 14.10 -12.36 -5.83
C GLN A 417 13.46 -11.70 -4.62
N ARG A 418 12.19 -12.05 -4.41
CA ARG A 418 11.40 -11.64 -3.25
C ARG A 418 11.78 -12.47 -2.02
N PRO A 419 11.93 -11.84 -0.84
CA PRO A 419 12.21 -12.58 0.38
C PRO A 419 11.02 -13.48 0.75
N PRO A 420 11.27 -14.68 1.28
CA PRO A 420 10.25 -15.47 1.94
C PRO A 420 9.57 -14.68 3.07
N ILE A 421 8.25 -14.74 3.11
CA ILE A 421 7.43 -14.19 4.19
C ILE A 421 7.10 -15.28 5.19
N VAL A 422 7.42 -15.03 6.45
CA VAL A 422 7.18 -15.96 7.55
C VAL A 422 6.21 -15.32 8.53
N GLY A 423 5.15 -16.04 8.88
CA GLY A 423 4.12 -15.54 9.81
C GLY A 423 3.68 -16.63 10.78
N HIS A 424 2.87 -16.26 11.77
CA HIS A 424 2.27 -17.21 12.69
C HIS A 424 0.75 -17.18 12.57
N ASN A 425 0.13 -18.26 12.03
CA ASN A 425 -1.31 -18.32 11.81
C ASN A 425 -1.83 -17.15 10.94
N GLN A 426 -1.07 -16.82 9.89
CA GLN A 426 -1.06 -15.51 9.20
C GLN A 426 -2.25 -15.24 8.26
N PHE A 427 -3.31 -16.05 8.30
CA PHE A 427 -4.42 -15.91 7.36
C PHE A 427 -5.14 -14.57 7.50
N PHE A 428 -5.38 -14.12 8.73
CA PHE A 428 -5.99 -12.82 8.97
C PHE A 428 -5.03 -11.68 8.64
N ASP A 429 -3.75 -11.80 8.98
CA ASP A 429 -2.72 -10.82 8.61
C ASP A 429 -2.74 -10.54 7.11
N LEU A 430 -2.73 -11.60 6.30
CA LEU A 430 -2.76 -11.49 4.84
C LEU A 430 -4.06 -10.86 4.31
N LEU A 431 -5.22 -11.14 4.91
CA LEU A 431 -6.48 -10.49 4.54
C LEU A 431 -6.42 -8.99 4.80
N PHE A 432 -5.94 -8.59 5.97
CA PHE A 432 -5.84 -7.19 6.38
C PHE A 432 -4.78 -6.44 5.58
N ILE A 433 -3.60 -7.03 5.36
CA ILE A 433 -2.55 -6.46 4.51
C ILE A 433 -3.08 -6.25 3.08
N TYR A 434 -3.76 -7.26 2.52
CA TYR A 434 -4.35 -7.15 1.18
C TYR A 434 -5.34 -5.98 1.09
N GLN A 435 -6.33 -5.95 1.99
CA GLN A 435 -7.37 -4.92 2.04
C GLN A 435 -6.82 -3.51 2.29
N THR A 436 -5.72 -3.40 3.04
CA THR A 436 -5.14 -2.11 3.45
C THR A 436 -4.24 -1.52 2.37
N PHE A 437 -3.37 -2.33 1.76
CA PHE A 437 -2.28 -1.81 0.91
C PHE A 437 -2.45 -2.08 -0.59
N PHE A 438 -3.24 -3.08 -0.96
CA PHE A 438 -3.34 -3.52 -2.35
C PHE A 438 -4.70 -3.20 -2.96
N ASP A 439 -5.74 -3.95 -2.60
CA ASP A 439 -7.02 -3.88 -3.28
C ASP A 439 -8.17 -4.36 -2.39
N ASP A 440 -9.41 -4.20 -2.88
CA ASP A 440 -10.56 -4.83 -2.26
C ASP A 440 -10.44 -6.36 -2.33
N LEU A 441 -10.74 -7.02 -1.21
CA LEU A 441 -10.67 -8.48 -1.13
C LEU A 441 -11.53 -9.15 -2.22
N PRO A 442 -11.01 -10.13 -2.99
CA PRO A 442 -11.72 -10.77 -4.11
C PRO A 442 -13.07 -11.43 -3.73
N ALA A 443 -13.88 -11.77 -4.72
CA ALA A 443 -15.19 -12.38 -4.47
C ALA A 443 -15.06 -13.83 -3.95
N SER A 444 -14.09 -14.58 -4.46
CA SER A 444 -13.86 -15.97 -4.09
C SER A 444 -12.57 -16.17 -3.28
N CYS A 445 -12.54 -17.22 -2.44
CA CYS A 445 -11.32 -17.56 -1.71
C CYS A 445 -10.18 -18.01 -2.64
N GLY A 446 -10.50 -18.65 -3.76
CA GLY A 446 -9.51 -19.09 -4.75
C GLY A 446 -8.76 -17.92 -5.37
N GLU A 447 -9.48 -16.87 -5.80
CA GLU A 447 -8.88 -15.64 -6.33
C GLU A 447 -8.02 -14.94 -5.27
N PHE A 448 -8.48 -14.90 -4.01
CA PHE A 448 -7.68 -14.35 -2.91
C PHE A 448 -6.37 -15.11 -2.72
N PHE A 449 -6.40 -16.44 -2.59
CA PHE A 449 -5.19 -17.24 -2.41
C PHE A 449 -4.24 -17.16 -3.62
N ALA A 450 -4.79 -17.09 -4.83
CA ALA A 450 -4.00 -16.86 -6.04
C ALA A 450 -3.31 -15.48 -6.01
N SER A 451 -4.02 -14.44 -5.58
CA SER A 451 -3.47 -13.07 -5.47
C SER A 451 -2.39 -12.99 -4.39
N ILE A 452 -2.60 -13.65 -3.24
CA ILE A 452 -1.58 -13.75 -2.19
C ILE A 452 -0.33 -14.47 -2.70
N TYR A 453 -0.47 -15.58 -3.43
CA TYR A 453 0.67 -16.27 -4.02
C TYR A 453 1.41 -15.40 -5.05
N GLU A 454 0.66 -14.62 -5.83
CA GLU A 454 1.21 -13.70 -6.81
C GLU A 454 2.00 -12.56 -6.14
N LEU A 455 1.54 -12.05 -4.99
CA LEU A 455 2.24 -11.03 -4.20
C LEU A 455 3.44 -11.62 -3.43
N PHE A 456 3.24 -12.78 -2.79
CA PHE A 456 4.18 -13.42 -1.88
C PHE A 456 4.34 -14.90 -2.26
N PRO A 457 5.23 -15.23 -3.21
CA PRO A 457 5.36 -16.59 -3.77
C PRO A 457 6.04 -17.58 -2.82
N HIS A 458 6.57 -17.08 -1.70
CA HIS A 458 7.33 -17.84 -0.73
C HIS A 458 6.78 -17.53 0.67
N ILE A 459 5.81 -18.33 1.13
CA ILE A 459 5.19 -18.18 2.46
C ILE A 459 5.49 -19.39 3.35
N ILE A 460 5.79 -19.16 4.62
CA ILE A 460 5.79 -20.18 5.68
C ILE A 460 4.93 -19.73 6.86
N ASP A 461 4.04 -20.63 7.30
CA ASP A 461 3.28 -20.47 8.55
C ASP A 461 3.91 -21.29 9.68
N THR A 462 4.49 -20.60 10.66
CA THR A 462 5.15 -21.23 11.80
C THR A 462 4.21 -22.04 12.69
N LYS A 463 2.90 -21.76 12.67
CA LYS A 463 1.91 -22.56 13.41
C LYS A 463 1.89 -24.00 12.87
N LEU A 464 1.99 -24.17 11.55
CA LEU A 464 2.05 -25.50 10.93
C LEU A 464 3.34 -26.24 11.32
N MET A 465 4.47 -25.54 11.36
CA MET A 465 5.74 -26.12 11.80
C MET A 465 5.70 -26.56 13.26
N ALA A 466 5.13 -25.73 14.14
CA ALA A 466 5.02 -26.04 15.56
C ALA A 466 4.12 -27.26 15.82
N ILE A 467 2.99 -27.38 15.10
CA ILE A 467 2.11 -28.56 15.16
C ILE A 467 2.88 -29.81 14.67
N ALA A 468 3.63 -29.69 13.58
CA ALA A 468 4.39 -30.81 13.02
C ALA A 468 5.52 -31.30 13.92
N ASP A 469 6.20 -30.40 14.64
CA ASP A 469 7.24 -30.73 15.62
C ASP A 469 6.68 -31.32 16.93
N GLN A 470 5.34 -31.30 17.11
CA GLN A 470 4.66 -31.56 18.39
C GLN A 470 5.09 -30.57 19.50
N ALA A 471 5.61 -29.40 19.12
CA ALA A 471 5.92 -28.33 20.07
C ALA A 471 4.65 -27.74 20.72
N ILE A 472 3.49 -27.99 20.09
CA ILE A 472 2.16 -27.61 20.53
C ILE A 472 1.16 -28.73 20.21
N GLU A 473 0.14 -28.90 21.04
CA GLU A 473 -0.99 -29.80 20.77
C GLU A 473 -2.15 -29.11 20.03
N GLY A 474 -2.05 -27.80 19.76
CA GLY A 474 -3.16 -27.06 19.16
C GLY A 474 -2.99 -25.55 19.11
N GLU A 475 -3.96 -24.81 19.66
CA GLU A 475 -4.14 -23.36 19.54
C GLU A 475 -3.29 -22.51 20.51
N ASP A 476 -2.16 -23.04 21.00
CA ASP A 476 -1.25 -22.30 21.89
C ASP A 476 -0.92 -20.90 21.34
N PRO A 477 -0.99 -19.84 22.17
CA PRO A 477 -0.58 -18.50 21.79
C PRO A 477 0.90 -18.43 21.37
N LEU A 478 1.22 -17.45 20.52
CA LEU A 478 2.60 -17.20 20.06
C LEU A 478 3.59 -17.05 21.23
N ALA A 479 3.22 -16.28 22.26
CA ALA A 479 4.05 -16.04 23.44
C ALA A 479 4.41 -17.34 24.19
N ASP A 480 3.44 -18.25 24.36
CA ASP A 480 3.68 -19.53 25.05
C ASP A 480 4.65 -20.42 24.26
N ILE A 481 4.63 -20.34 22.94
CA ILE A 481 5.58 -21.04 22.06
C ILE A 481 6.95 -20.38 22.20
N PHE A 482 7.00 -19.05 22.13
CA PHE A 482 8.24 -18.30 22.23
C PHE A 482 8.98 -18.57 23.54
N ASP A 483 8.27 -18.59 24.68
CA ASP A 483 8.83 -18.89 26.00
C ASP A 483 9.51 -20.27 26.07
N ARG A 484 9.10 -21.24 25.23
CA ARG A 484 9.74 -22.56 25.13
C ARG A 484 11.02 -22.56 24.29
N PHE A 485 11.23 -21.53 23.47
CA PHE A 485 12.33 -21.45 22.50
C PHE A 485 13.30 -20.29 22.74
N ILE A 486 13.02 -19.42 23.71
CA ILE A 486 13.82 -18.21 24.00
C ILE A 486 15.11 -18.49 24.77
N ASP A 487 15.27 -19.69 25.35
CA ASP A 487 16.45 -20.03 26.16
C ASP A 487 17.76 -20.02 25.35
N ASP A 488 18.75 -19.33 25.91
CA ASP A 488 20.05 -18.92 25.32
C ASP A 488 20.97 -20.09 24.93
N VAL A 489 20.61 -21.32 25.33
CA VAL A 489 21.40 -22.53 25.08
C VAL A 489 21.05 -23.18 23.74
N SER A 490 19.91 -22.82 23.15
CA SER A 490 19.49 -23.40 21.88
C SER A 490 20.21 -22.74 20.68
N ARG A 491 20.66 -23.56 19.72
CA ARG A 491 21.14 -23.13 18.39
C ARG A 491 19.96 -22.96 17.41
N PRO A 492 20.03 -22.02 16.45
CA PRO A 492 21.15 -21.12 16.11
C PRO A 492 21.31 -19.93 17.08
N PHE A 493 22.45 -19.24 17.10
CA PHE A 493 22.55 -17.98 17.83
C PHE A 493 21.73 -16.89 17.11
N ILE A 494 20.92 -16.13 17.84
CA ILE A 494 20.08 -15.07 17.26
C ILE A 494 20.46 -13.74 17.91
N GLY A 495 21.30 -12.98 17.21
CA GLY A 495 21.66 -11.62 17.55
C GLY A 495 20.60 -10.62 17.08
N TRP A 496 20.58 -9.46 17.74
CA TRP A 496 19.73 -8.34 17.37
C TRP A 496 20.59 -7.12 17.09
N ASP A 497 20.13 -6.27 16.18
CA ASP A 497 20.76 -4.96 15.98
C ASP A 497 20.52 -4.06 17.21
N PRO A 498 21.54 -3.36 17.75
CA PRO A 498 21.35 -2.48 18.91
C PRO A 498 20.36 -1.33 18.69
N VAL A 499 20.17 -0.90 17.44
CA VAL A 499 19.29 0.22 17.07
C VAL A 499 17.93 -0.29 16.59
N HIS A 500 17.92 -1.40 15.85
CA HIS A 500 16.71 -1.93 15.21
C HIS A 500 16.17 -3.20 15.88
N GLY A 501 16.75 -3.65 16.98
CA GLY A 501 16.35 -4.89 17.66
C GLY A 501 15.43 -4.66 18.86
N TYR A 502 14.69 -5.71 19.22
CA TYR A 502 14.09 -5.83 20.54
C TYR A 502 15.08 -6.52 21.48
N SER A 503 15.42 -5.89 22.60
CA SER A 503 16.05 -6.61 23.71
C SER A 503 15.05 -7.61 24.30
N ARG A 504 15.47 -8.53 25.19
CA ARG A 504 14.58 -9.47 25.94
C ARG A 504 13.46 -8.80 26.77
N ARG A 505 13.20 -7.50 26.59
CA ARG A 505 12.20 -6.69 27.29
C ARG A 505 11.39 -5.89 26.27
N ALA A 506 10.37 -6.53 25.73
CA ALA A 506 9.25 -5.89 25.05
C ALA A 506 7.98 -6.66 25.41
N ASN A 507 6.82 -6.04 25.21
CA ASN A 507 5.55 -6.67 25.55
C ASN A 507 5.07 -7.52 24.37
N ALA A 508 4.62 -8.74 24.64
CA ALA A 508 3.78 -9.45 23.68
C ALA A 508 2.57 -8.58 23.31
N HIS A 509 2.09 -8.69 22.07
CA HIS A 509 1.02 -7.87 21.48
C HIS A 509 1.44 -6.48 20.98
N GLU A 510 2.75 -6.25 20.84
CA GLU A 510 3.29 -5.20 19.98
C GLU A 510 3.69 -5.86 18.67
N ALA A 511 3.09 -5.45 17.54
CA ALA A 511 3.23 -6.15 16.26
C ALA A 511 4.71 -6.37 15.87
N GLY A 512 5.57 -5.36 16.09
CA GLY A 512 7.00 -5.49 15.83
C GLY A 512 7.69 -6.54 16.69
N TYR A 513 7.30 -6.68 17.97
CA TYR A 513 7.84 -7.73 18.84
C TYR A 513 7.27 -9.11 18.49
N ASP A 514 5.99 -9.20 18.15
CA ASP A 514 5.35 -10.46 17.71
C ASP A 514 5.95 -10.96 16.38
N SER A 515 6.32 -10.05 15.47
CA SER A 515 7.11 -10.39 14.28
C SER A 515 8.50 -10.94 14.63
N PHE A 516 9.16 -10.38 15.65
CA PHE A 516 10.46 -10.88 16.14
C PHE A 516 10.33 -12.24 16.83
N MET A 517 9.31 -12.44 17.67
CA MET A 517 9.02 -13.73 18.30
C MET A 517 8.80 -14.81 17.23
N THR A 518 8.04 -14.48 16.19
CA THR A 518 7.82 -15.34 15.03
C THR A 518 9.13 -15.73 14.34
N ALA A 519 10.08 -14.79 14.20
CA ALA A 519 11.40 -15.07 13.60
C ALA A 519 12.21 -16.05 14.44
N VAL A 520 12.24 -15.86 15.76
CA VAL A 520 12.93 -16.76 16.69
C VAL A 520 12.32 -18.15 16.63
N ILE A 521 10.99 -18.27 16.71
CA ILE A 521 10.28 -19.55 16.63
C ILE A 521 10.58 -20.25 15.31
N PHE A 522 10.52 -19.53 14.19
CA PHE A 522 10.82 -20.09 12.88
C PHE A 522 12.23 -20.67 12.84
N LEU A 523 13.25 -19.89 13.20
CA LEU A 523 14.65 -20.34 13.17
C LEU A 523 14.87 -21.57 14.05
N ARG A 524 14.35 -21.54 15.28
CA ARG A 524 14.46 -22.62 16.26
C ARG A 524 13.81 -23.90 15.78
N LEU A 525 12.58 -23.81 15.27
CA LEU A 525 11.86 -24.96 14.73
C LEU A 525 12.52 -25.49 13.46
N ALA A 526 12.92 -24.61 12.55
CA ALA A 526 13.54 -25.00 11.28
C ALA A 526 14.84 -25.78 11.52
N HIS A 527 15.72 -25.29 12.40
CA HIS A 527 16.95 -25.96 12.78
C HIS A 527 16.71 -27.26 13.55
N LYS A 528 15.74 -27.28 14.48
CA LYS A 528 15.35 -28.50 15.20
C LYS A 528 14.84 -29.58 14.25
N LEU A 529 13.96 -29.22 13.31
CA LEU A 529 13.42 -30.13 12.31
C LEU A 529 14.49 -30.61 11.34
N ALA A 530 15.43 -29.74 10.96
CA ALA A 530 16.54 -30.11 10.09
C ALA A 530 17.51 -31.08 10.77
N ARG A 531 17.87 -30.87 12.04
CA ARG A 531 18.65 -31.84 12.84
C ARG A 531 17.94 -33.18 12.96
N LYS A 532 16.63 -33.16 13.26
CA LYS A 532 15.81 -34.37 13.27
C LYS A 532 15.83 -35.08 11.91
N ALA A 533 15.75 -34.36 10.80
CA ALA A 533 15.81 -34.95 9.46
C ALA A 533 17.19 -35.55 9.14
N LEU A 534 18.28 -34.91 9.58
CA LEU A 534 19.63 -35.45 9.47
C LEU A 534 19.79 -36.74 10.29
N ALA A 535 19.27 -36.77 11.52
CA ALA A 535 19.27 -37.97 12.37
C ALA A 535 18.34 -39.07 11.82
N ASP A 536 17.14 -38.71 11.31
CA ASP A 536 16.15 -39.62 10.74
C ASP A 536 16.60 -40.18 9.37
N ASN A 537 17.53 -39.55 8.65
CA ASN A 537 18.16 -40.15 7.45
C ASN A 537 18.93 -41.46 7.77
N ALA A 538 19.10 -41.81 9.05
CA ALA A 538 19.53 -43.14 9.50
C ALA A 538 18.40 -44.18 9.63
N ASN A 539 17.10 -43.79 9.58
CA ASN A 539 15.93 -44.67 9.68
C ASN A 539 14.70 -44.19 8.86
N ASP A 540 14.61 -44.67 7.61
CA ASP A 540 13.46 -44.92 6.71
C ASP A 540 12.33 -43.88 6.44
N ALA A 541 12.07 -43.72 5.13
CA ALA A 541 10.96 -42.96 4.51
C ALA A 541 9.54 -43.34 4.97
N GLN A 542 9.34 -44.55 5.52
CA GLN A 542 8.04 -45.01 6.03
C GLN A 542 7.58 -44.26 7.30
N SER A 543 8.52 -43.76 8.11
CA SER A 543 8.22 -42.94 9.29
C SER A 543 7.64 -41.58 8.88
N TRP A 544 8.20 -41.00 7.81
CA TRP A 544 7.81 -39.70 7.26
C TRP A 544 6.41 -39.73 6.64
N ASP A 545 6.12 -40.78 5.87
CA ASP A 545 4.81 -41.03 5.27
C ASP A 545 3.68 -41.20 6.31
N LYS A 546 3.99 -41.84 7.44
CA LYS A 546 3.06 -42.00 8.58
C LYS A 546 2.82 -40.69 9.33
N LYS A 547 3.85 -39.83 9.48
CA LYS A 547 3.72 -38.47 10.04
C LYS A 547 2.83 -37.59 9.15
N MET A 548 2.99 -37.65 7.83
CA MET A 548 2.15 -36.92 6.86
C MET A 548 0.65 -37.27 6.95
N ARG A 549 0.30 -38.56 7.05
CA ARG A 549 -1.11 -38.99 7.22
C ARG A 549 -1.78 -38.44 8.49
N ARG A 550 -1.01 -38.23 9.56
CA ARG A 550 -1.55 -37.77 10.86
C ARG A 550 -1.81 -36.27 10.87
N LEU A 551 -0.99 -35.49 10.18
CA LEU A 551 -1.07 -34.03 10.16
C LEU A 551 -2.11 -33.51 9.17
N TYR A 552 -2.42 -34.26 8.10
CA TYR A 552 -3.26 -33.77 7.01
C TYR A 552 -4.36 -34.76 6.62
N ASN A 553 -5.54 -34.23 6.31
CA ASN A 553 -6.65 -35.04 5.84
C ASN A 553 -6.43 -35.54 4.40
N LYS A 554 -7.15 -36.60 4.01
CA LYS A 554 -7.05 -37.20 2.65
C LYS A 554 -7.27 -36.19 1.51
N GLY A 555 -8.15 -35.21 1.72
CA GLY A 555 -8.45 -34.18 0.71
C GLY A 555 -7.26 -33.25 0.44
N TRP A 556 -6.51 -32.89 1.48
CA TRP A 556 -5.32 -32.04 1.37
C TRP A 556 -4.16 -32.76 0.65
N LEU A 557 -3.92 -34.04 0.98
CA LEU A 557 -2.89 -34.83 0.30
C LEU A 557 -3.14 -34.89 -1.22
N LEU A 558 -4.39 -35.11 -1.63
CA LEU A 558 -4.79 -35.09 -3.04
C LEU A 558 -4.54 -33.72 -3.69
N GLU A 559 -4.79 -32.62 -2.97
CA GLU A 559 -4.65 -31.25 -3.48
C GLU A 559 -3.19 -30.86 -3.74
N ILE A 560 -2.24 -31.42 -2.99
CA ILE A 560 -0.79 -31.28 -3.24
C ILE A 560 -0.23 -32.35 -4.19
N GLY A 561 -1.09 -33.12 -4.87
CA GLY A 561 -0.70 -34.15 -5.83
C GLY A 561 -0.10 -35.42 -5.20
N ARG A 562 -0.35 -35.67 -3.92
CA ARG A 562 0.08 -36.88 -3.19
C ARG A 562 -1.10 -37.84 -3.04
N ASP A 563 -0.93 -39.09 -3.48
CA ASP A 563 -1.98 -40.11 -3.32
C ASP A 563 -2.10 -40.54 -1.84
N PRO A 564 -3.25 -40.28 -1.18
CA PRO A 564 -3.46 -40.64 0.22
C PRO A 564 -3.35 -42.14 0.47
N ASP A 565 -3.45 -43.00 -0.52
CA ASP A 565 -3.42 -44.45 -0.35
C ASP A 565 -2.01 -45.03 -0.48
N CYS A 566 -1.03 -44.24 -0.93
CA CYS A 566 0.40 -44.59 -0.96
C CYS A 566 1.03 -44.74 0.44
N PHE A 567 0.43 -44.16 1.47
CA PHE A 567 1.02 -44.06 2.81
C PHE A 567 0.70 -45.27 3.74
N GLY A 568 0.24 -46.41 3.20
CA GLY A 568 -0.06 -47.66 3.96
C GLY A 568 -1.29 -47.65 4.89
N SER A 569 -1.82 -48.82 5.27
CA SER A 569 -2.95 -48.96 6.23
C SER A 569 -2.44 -49.19 7.66
N ASP A 570 -3.03 -48.53 8.65
CA ASP A 570 -2.72 -48.77 10.08
C ASP A 570 -3.15 -50.19 10.49
N SER A 571 -2.20 -51.11 10.62
CA SER A 571 -2.37 -52.30 11.46
C SER A 571 -1.87 -51.95 12.86
N GLY A 572 -2.76 -52.12 13.84
CA GLY A 572 -2.68 -51.55 15.19
C GLY A 572 -1.45 -51.86 16.03
N SER A 573 -1.32 -50.99 17.05
CA SER A 573 -0.57 -51.07 18.30
C SER A 573 0.92 -51.39 18.22
N ASP A 574 1.75 -50.36 18.37
CA ASP A 574 2.89 -50.41 19.28
C ASP A 574 3.12 -49.01 19.87
N PHE A 575 2.87 -48.91 21.18
CA PHE A 575 3.27 -47.79 22.01
C PHE A 575 4.75 -48.01 22.36
N ALA A 576 5.63 -47.38 21.60
CA ALA A 576 6.96 -47.04 22.09
C ALA A 576 6.89 -45.58 22.52
N GLU A 577 6.80 -45.35 23.84
CA GLU A 577 7.26 -44.12 24.45
C GLU A 577 8.71 -43.90 23.98
N SER A 578 8.91 -43.01 23.01
CA SER A 578 10.23 -42.44 22.79
C SER A 578 10.52 -41.59 24.01
N THR A 579 11.20 -42.18 24.98
CA THR A 579 11.84 -41.46 26.08
C THR A 579 12.51 -40.23 25.50
N ALA A 580 12.15 -39.05 26.00
CA ALA A 580 12.87 -37.83 25.74
C ALA A 580 14.34 -38.07 26.15
N SER A 581 15.18 -38.40 25.18
CA SER A 581 16.62 -38.26 25.35
C SER A 581 16.88 -36.77 25.35
N SER A 582 17.06 -36.22 26.55
CA SER A 582 18.06 -35.19 26.73
C SER A 582 19.34 -35.68 26.07
N ASP A 583 19.77 -35.02 25.01
CA ASP A 583 21.12 -34.48 24.92
C ASP A 583 21.20 -33.60 23.66
N ASP A 584 21.82 -32.45 23.88
CA ASP A 584 22.13 -31.41 22.93
C ASP A 584 23.06 -31.92 21.82
N ASP A 585 22.51 -32.45 20.73
CA ASP A 585 23.31 -32.70 19.54
C ASP A 585 23.63 -31.36 18.86
N ASP A 586 24.84 -30.89 19.16
CA ASP A 586 25.65 -29.81 18.56
C ASP A 586 25.98 -30.03 17.07
N GLU A 587 25.18 -30.80 16.32
CA GLU A 587 25.39 -30.96 14.88
C GLU A 587 24.98 -29.69 14.14
N GLU A 588 25.96 -29.06 13.49
CA GLU A 588 25.76 -27.87 12.65
C GLU A 588 24.93 -28.24 11.41
N VAL A 589 23.72 -27.68 11.33
CA VAL A 589 22.81 -27.85 10.19
C VAL A 589 23.28 -27.04 8.97
N GLY A 590 24.15 -26.05 9.18
CA GLY A 590 24.51 -25.05 8.18
C GLY A 590 23.38 -24.05 7.91
N GLU A 591 23.54 -23.23 6.88
CA GLU A 591 22.57 -22.20 6.53
C GLU A 591 21.29 -22.79 5.91
N LEU A 592 20.14 -22.48 6.51
CA LEU A 592 18.84 -22.81 5.95
C LEU A 592 18.42 -21.80 4.88
N TYR A 593 18.33 -22.26 3.63
CA TYR A 593 17.79 -21.49 2.51
C TYR A 593 16.40 -22.00 2.11
N TRP A 594 15.63 -21.19 1.37
CA TRP A 594 14.25 -21.50 0.97
C TRP A 594 14.09 -22.92 0.42
N GLY A 595 15.02 -23.36 -0.44
CA GLY A 595 15.04 -24.68 -1.09
C GLY A 595 15.43 -25.87 -0.22
N HIS A 596 15.67 -25.68 1.08
CA HIS A 596 15.99 -26.77 2.00
C HIS A 596 14.81 -27.73 2.22
N HIS A 597 15.03 -29.04 2.10
CA HIS A 597 13.99 -30.09 2.12
C HIS A 597 13.09 -30.09 3.37
N VAL A 598 13.59 -29.59 4.51
CA VAL A 598 12.81 -29.43 5.75
C VAL A 598 11.54 -28.58 5.54
N PHE A 599 11.56 -27.68 4.56
CA PHE A 599 10.43 -26.79 4.27
C PHE A 599 9.44 -27.38 3.27
N ASP A 600 9.73 -28.50 2.60
CA ASP A 600 8.89 -29.04 1.52
C ASP A 600 7.43 -29.29 1.96
N MET A 601 7.20 -29.56 3.25
CA MET A 601 5.86 -29.77 3.82
C MET A 601 5.09 -28.48 4.13
N PHE A 602 5.79 -27.37 4.27
CA PHE A 602 5.26 -26.12 4.81
C PHE A 602 5.21 -25.00 3.77
N ARG A 603 6.09 -25.04 2.75
CA ARG A 603 6.16 -24.02 1.71
C ARG A 603 4.78 -23.78 1.11
N ASN A 604 4.38 -22.51 1.10
CA ASN A 604 3.17 -22.04 0.46
C ASN A 604 1.89 -22.74 0.96
N THR A 605 1.94 -23.31 2.16
CA THR A 605 0.78 -23.88 2.84
C THR A 605 0.36 -22.94 3.96
N LEU A 606 -0.89 -22.47 3.88
CA LEU A 606 -1.47 -21.54 4.84
C LEU A 606 -2.52 -22.25 5.69
N ARG A 607 -2.47 -22.04 7.01
CA ARG A 607 -3.53 -22.46 7.92
C ARG A 607 -4.62 -21.40 7.95
N ILE A 608 -5.86 -21.77 7.60
CA ILE A 608 -7.00 -20.84 7.59
C ILE A 608 -8.07 -21.18 8.64
N GLY A 609 -7.89 -22.29 9.34
CA GLY A 609 -8.73 -22.71 10.46
C GLY A 609 -8.12 -23.90 11.20
N PRO A 610 -8.71 -24.34 12.32
CA PRO A 610 -8.12 -25.34 13.20
C PRO A 610 -7.65 -26.63 12.52
N SER A 611 -8.41 -27.08 11.52
CA SER A 611 -8.13 -28.29 10.73
C SER A 611 -8.23 -28.02 9.23
N THR A 612 -8.00 -26.78 8.80
CA THR A 612 -8.17 -26.37 7.40
C THR A 612 -6.93 -25.64 6.92
N ASN A 613 -6.26 -26.24 5.94
CA ASN A 613 -5.06 -25.72 5.30
C ASN A 613 -5.31 -25.52 3.81
N VAL A 614 -4.60 -24.58 3.19
CA VAL A 614 -4.66 -24.29 1.76
C VAL A 614 -3.26 -24.27 1.19
N PHE A 615 -3.05 -24.99 0.10
CA PHE A 615 -1.82 -24.90 -0.68
C PHE A 615 -1.98 -23.83 -1.77
N LEU A 616 -1.25 -22.72 -1.62
CA LEU A 616 -1.46 -21.50 -2.41
C LEU A 616 -1.11 -21.69 -3.89
N GLU A 617 -0.03 -22.42 -4.19
CA GLU A 617 0.42 -22.63 -5.57
C GLU A 617 -0.61 -23.39 -6.41
N ALA A 618 -1.30 -24.37 -5.82
CA ALA A 618 -2.40 -25.07 -6.50
C ALA A 618 -3.58 -24.14 -6.82
N GLN A 619 -3.92 -23.21 -5.91
CA GLN A 619 -4.98 -22.22 -6.16
C GLN A 619 -4.58 -21.27 -7.29
N TRP A 620 -3.33 -20.80 -7.29
CA TRP A 620 -2.79 -19.94 -8.33
C TRP A 620 -2.75 -20.62 -9.70
N ALA A 621 -2.30 -21.87 -9.76
CA ALA A 621 -2.27 -22.65 -11.00
C ALA A 621 -3.68 -22.85 -11.59
N ALA A 622 -4.66 -23.13 -10.73
CA ALA A 622 -6.07 -23.26 -11.12
C ALA A 622 -6.64 -21.95 -11.66
N ASP A 623 -6.37 -20.81 -10.99
CA ASP A 623 -6.81 -19.49 -11.42
C ASP A 623 -6.20 -19.09 -12.78
N ARG A 624 -4.89 -19.31 -12.98
CA ARG A 624 -4.23 -19.05 -14.26
C ARG A 624 -4.80 -19.90 -15.40
N ALA A 625 -5.09 -21.17 -15.13
CA ALA A 625 -5.74 -22.04 -16.10
C ALA A 625 -7.12 -21.51 -16.48
N PHE A 626 -7.89 -21.01 -15.51
CA PHE A 626 -9.20 -20.41 -15.74
C PHE A 626 -9.13 -19.12 -16.57
N ARG A 627 -8.20 -18.21 -16.27
CA ARG A 627 -8.00 -16.95 -17.02
C ARG A 627 -7.60 -17.16 -18.49
N ARG A 628 -6.94 -18.28 -18.81
CA ARG A 628 -6.53 -18.64 -20.18
C ARG A 628 -7.65 -19.25 -21.03
N VAL A 629 -8.80 -19.59 -20.45
CA VAL A 629 -9.96 -20.06 -21.23
C VAL A 629 -10.70 -18.84 -21.81
N PRO A 630 -10.79 -18.70 -23.14
CA PRO A 630 -11.59 -17.62 -23.74
C PRO A 630 -13.02 -17.74 -23.24
N ARG A 631 -13.53 -16.69 -22.56
CA ARG A 631 -14.95 -16.65 -22.20
C ARG A 631 -15.78 -16.73 -23.49
N PRO A 632 -16.76 -17.65 -23.61
CA PRO A 632 -17.66 -17.65 -24.75
C PRO A 632 -18.36 -16.29 -24.77
N LYS A 633 -18.33 -15.62 -25.92
CA LYS A 633 -19.10 -14.40 -26.16
C LYS A 633 -20.55 -14.74 -25.82
N SER A 634 -21.13 -14.02 -24.86
CA SER A 634 -22.55 -14.14 -24.58
C SER A 634 -23.33 -13.73 -25.83
N ASP A 635 -23.95 -14.70 -26.50
CA ASP A 635 -24.91 -14.46 -27.56
C ASP A 635 -26.13 -13.74 -26.96
N THR A 636 -26.09 -12.42 -26.91
CA THR A 636 -27.30 -11.61 -26.91
C THR A 636 -27.84 -11.60 -28.34
N GLU A 637 -28.43 -12.70 -28.76
CA GLU A 637 -29.34 -12.69 -29.91
C GLU A 637 -30.60 -11.95 -29.51
N GLY A 638 -30.80 -10.79 -30.15
CA GLY A 638 -32.05 -10.04 -30.11
C GLY A 638 -33.17 -10.88 -30.71
N GLY A 639 -34.08 -11.34 -29.86
CA GLY A 639 -35.37 -11.86 -30.28
C GLY A 639 -36.23 -10.73 -30.86
N SER A 640 -36.26 -10.63 -32.18
CA SER A 640 -37.30 -9.93 -32.91
C SER A 640 -38.63 -10.67 -32.71
N ILE A 641 -39.59 -10.07 -32.01
CA ILE A 641 -40.99 -10.50 -32.02
C ILE A 641 -41.77 -9.51 -32.87
N SER A 642 -42.11 -9.95 -34.08
CA SER A 642 -43.18 -9.41 -34.91
C SER A 642 -44.50 -10.08 -34.55
N SER A 643 -45.45 -9.32 -34.00
CA SER A 643 -46.90 -9.43 -34.24
C SER A 643 -47.64 -8.37 -33.44
#